data_AF-A0A9P5S4N7-F1
#
_entry.id   AF-A0A9P5S4N7-F1
#
_cell.length_a   1.000
_cell.length_b   1.000
_cell.length_c   1.000
_cell.angle_alpha   90.00
_cell.angle_beta   90.00
_cell.angle_gamma   90.00
#
_symmetry.space_group_name_H-M   'P 1'
#
loop_
_entity.id
_entity.type
_entity.pdbx_description
1 polymer ?
#
loop_
_entity_poly.entity_id
_entity_poly.type
_entity_poly.pdbx_seq_one_letter_code
_entity_poly.pdbx_strand_id
1 'polypeptide(L)'
;MSSLPQDILIKLIEVLAQLASSDNTVRATAEDQLDKEWMLLKADTLLTGLAFLSRNNSDPELRAFAAVLTRRVAFKVSPNEGPTGTMTVWESVQEETRDAVKTHYLAALTQETDRSVRNRVCDTISELAHSTRTKQHPWPEVYPAVYACTQSKMRPDLREAGYRIINSSPSLLSGQTAEAAIALFNAGLNDSNLLVRLSAVKATVSFIQDTNHETRNAMDKTMMPMMESLAAFKKAKYEVALVEAVSALIELAERAPRLFRHIVSTIPMLIEMAEEKTLEDQTRQVVLELMITLAECSPSWFKRVPDFVTRIVPVSLEMMTELEDEAEWYMADDQDEEDTDTNSVIGEQAIDRLSRALGGKVILPVIFGYIPKMLANEQEWKCRHAGLMAISAMGEGCGRVMEGELTKIVYMVVPFLRDSHARVRFAACHTIGQMATDFAGPLQKNHHAVVLTNLIPVMDDAPYPRIRSHAAAALVNFCEDIDKAILAPYLDAIFDRLLSLLSTGTTFVQEQAITTMAAVADSAGDKFLTYYSRVMPLLMSVLRQATSPEYRLLRGKAMECGSLIALAVGKEVFAPHVQEFIKLLVQTQTSLVEADDPQTSYLLAAWARVCKVLGPDFVPYLDIVMPPLLVSARLKPDLAVLDPEEDIDSKYAAEDGWEFVGVDGQHIGIKTTILEEKCTAIEMLICYARELGSGFRPYLEQVREIVLPLLRFYFHDGVRHAAAATLPHLVSCAKQAEVGQDYLATYWFGICVKILEVMATEKDTSFLLQLYTSFYECLDALGSGPSLNAEFLEAFTRATDTQLRELYRRLKQRQDDRAANHLDAEEKEAMDEEETTAEAVLAEIARGIFTVLKTHGVGYMVHFRSLEPILATYLTDTNAFSRQWAIGVLDDLVEFTGPHSWPIMVPFLPQILHSVMDPQAPEVRQAACYGLGLCGQFGGAPYAELCGAALSPLFQVIHEPGARSIENIFVTENAISAVTKICKFNSSHFDINTVLPSWVQTLPILHDEEEAPMTYSYMLDLLESQHPAVLGLNNVNVPHLVTVMVEALVAGVVPEPTQSRMVYILKAALSTLDAAITTTLWNSIAPEKRKTLQDLHYV
;
A
#
# COMPACT_ATOMS: atom_id res chain seq x y z
N MET A 1 24.55 0.73 51.09
CA MET A 1 24.62 2.20 50.92
C MET A 1 26.07 2.56 50.60
N SER A 2 26.47 2.51 49.33
CA SER A 2 27.78 3.00 48.89
C SER A 2 27.67 4.51 48.69
N SER A 3 28.00 5.30 49.71
CA SER A 3 28.20 6.74 49.50
C SER A 3 29.41 6.90 48.59
N LEU A 4 29.19 7.37 47.36
CA LEU A 4 30.28 7.79 46.49
C LEU A 4 31.12 8.88 47.18
N PRO A 5 32.45 8.92 46.95
CA PRO A 5 33.30 10.00 47.45
C PRO A 5 32.77 11.38 47.04
N GLN A 6 32.74 12.32 47.98
CA GLN A 6 32.13 13.65 47.78
C GLN A 6 32.83 14.44 46.65
N ASP A 7 34.13 14.23 46.48
CA ASP A 7 34.97 14.78 45.42
C ASP A 7 34.58 14.26 44.02
N ILE A 8 34.10 13.02 43.92
CA ILE A 8 33.58 12.47 42.64
C ILE A 8 32.22 13.07 42.32
N LEU A 9 31.34 13.22 43.32
CA LEU A 9 30.02 13.84 43.13
C LEU A 9 30.13 15.30 42.69
N ILE A 10 31.06 16.08 43.26
CA ILE A 10 31.30 17.47 42.84
C ILE A 10 31.70 17.54 41.36
N LYS A 11 32.62 16.66 40.92
CA LYS A 11 33.03 16.60 39.50
C LYS A 11 31.89 16.19 38.58
N LEU A 12 31.05 15.25 38.99
CA LEU A 12 29.90 14.84 38.20
C LEU A 12 28.87 15.98 38.08
N ILE A 13 28.61 16.71 39.17
CA ILE A 13 27.73 17.89 39.16
C ILE A 13 28.27 18.96 38.20
N GLU A 14 29.59 19.18 38.18
CA GLU A 14 30.22 20.13 37.26
C GLU A 14 30.01 19.74 35.79
N VAL A 15 30.18 18.46 35.45
CA VAL A 15 29.91 17.95 34.09
C VAL A 15 28.44 18.11 33.72
N LEU A 16 27.52 17.79 34.64
CA LEU A 16 26.09 17.97 34.40
C LEU A 16 25.72 19.44 34.16
N ALA A 17 26.31 20.36 34.92
CA ALA A 17 26.09 21.80 34.72
C ALA A 17 26.63 22.29 33.37
N GLN A 18 27.77 21.75 32.91
CA GLN A 18 28.35 22.09 31.61
C GLN A 18 27.54 21.52 30.43
N LEU A 19 26.95 20.33 30.59
CA LEU A 19 26.03 19.75 29.59
C LEU A 19 24.77 20.60 29.39
N ALA A 20 24.32 21.30 30.44
CA ALA A 20 23.20 22.23 30.39
C ALA A 20 23.58 23.65 29.95
N SER A 21 24.83 23.89 29.55
CA SER A 21 25.30 25.22 29.12
C SER A 21 24.70 25.64 27.79
N SER A 22 24.36 26.93 27.66
CA SER A 22 23.97 27.54 26.38
C SER A 22 25.16 27.78 25.43
N ASP A 23 26.41 27.62 25.90
CA ASP A 23 27.61 27.68 25.06
C ASP A 23 27.90 26.31 24.44
N ASN A 24 27.76 26.22 23.11
CA ASN A 24 28.01 25.00 22.34
C ASN A 24 29.42 24.43 22.57
N THR A 25 30.43 25.27 22.80
CA THR A 25 31.81 24.84 23.02
C THR A 25 31.95 24.13 24.36
N VAL A 26 31.30 24.68 25.40
CA VAL A 26 31.28 24.10 26.75
C VAL A 26 30.49 22.80 26.75
N ARG A 27 29.32 22.79 26.12
CA ARG A 27 28.47 21.60 25.99
C ARG A 27 29.18 20.47 25.25
N ALA A 28 29.75 20.73 24.07
CA ALA A 28 30.46 19.72 23.28
C ALA A 28 31.69 19.15 24.02
N THR A 29 32.38 19.99 24.81
CA THR A 29 33.49 19.52 25.66
C THR A 29 32.99 18.59 26.77
N ALA A 30 31.85 18.92 27.38
CA ALA A 30 31.24 18.09 28.42
C ALA A 30 30.64 16.79 27.87
N GLU A 31 30.09 16.79 26.66
CA GLU A 31 29.64 15.60 25.94
C GLU A 31 30.83 14.66 25.66
N ASP A 32 31.95 15.20 25.15
CA ASP A 32 33.18 14.42 24.92
C ASP A 32 33.73 13.84 26.23
N GLN A 33 33.66 14.62 27.32
CA GLN A 33 34.06 14.17 28.66
C GLN A 33 33.13 13.06 29.19
N LEU A 34 31.81 13.18 28.98
CA LEU A 34 30.83 12.17 29.36
C LEU A 34 31.12 10.84 28.64
N ASP A 35 31.31 10.88 27.33
CA ASP A 35 31.52 9.68 26.51
C ASP A 35 32.89 9.03 26.79
N LYS A 36 33.99 9.81 26.80
CA LYS A 36 35.36 9.28 26.90
C LYS A 36 35.86 9.04 28.32
N GLU A 37 35.44 9.83 29.30
CA GLU A 37 35.94 9.69 30.69
C GLU A 37 34.95 8.97 31.59
N TRP A 38 33.66 9.30 31.50
CA TRP A 38 32.67 8.74 32.41
C TRP A 38 32.09 7.41 31.92
N MET A 39 31.61 7.35 30.67
CA MET A 39 31.03 6.13 30.11
C MET A 39 32.09 5.06 29.83
N LEU A 40 33.22 5.43 29.22
CA LEU A 40 34.25 4.47 28.87
C LEU A 40 35.07 3.97 30.08
N LEU A 41 35.48 4.86 30.98
CA LEU A 41 36.43 4.53 32.06
C LEU A 41 35.80 4.39 33.44
N LYS A 42 34.59 4.92 33.67
CA LYS A 42 33.98 5.04 35.01
C LYS A 42 32.48 4.71 35.02
N ALA A 43 32.02 3.82 34.15
CA ALA A 43 30.60 3.49 33.97
C ALA A 43 29.86 3.19 35.30
N ASP A 44 30.46 2.39 36.18
CA ASP A 44 29.89 2.05 37.50
C ASP A 44 29.67 3.28 38.39
N THR A 45 30.66 4.17 38.40
CA THR A 45 30.65 5.41 39.19
C THR A 45 29.64 6.40 38.62
N LEU A 46 29.57 6.49 37.28
CA LEU A 46 28.63 7.35 36.57
C LEU A 46 27.19 6.97 36.91
N LEU A 47 26.80 5.71 36.68
CA LEU A 47 25.41 5.28 36.89
C LEU A 47 24.99 5.38 38.37
N THR A 48 25.85 4.94 39.29
CA THR A 48 25.58 5.09 40.74
C THR A 48 25.49 6.57 41.14
N GLY A 49 26.34 7.42 40.55
CA GLY A 49 26.38 8.87 40.82
C GLY A 49 25.13 9.59 40.35
N LEU A 50 24.68 9.32 39.12
CA LEU A 50 23.45 9.88 38.58
C LEU A 50 22.23 9.44 39.41
N ALA A 51 22.13 8.15 39.76
CA ALA A 51 21.04 7.66 40.61
C ALA A 51 21.06 8.27 42.03
N PHE A 52 22.25 8.45 42.60
CA PHE A 52 22.40 9.13 43.90
C PHE A 52 21.96 10.59 43.84
N LEU A 53 22.40 11.32 42.80
CA LEU A 53 22.07 12.74 42.60
C LEU A 53 20.57 12.92 42.35
N SER A 54 19.98 12.09 41.48
CA SER A 54 18.54 12.08 41.20
C SER A 54 17.69 11.92 42.45
N ARG A 55 18.17 11.19 43.48
CA ARG A 55 17.48 11.03 44.75
C ARG A 55 17.74 12.16 45.76
N ASN A 56 19.00 12.59 45.92
CA ASN A 56 19.44 13.33 47.11
C ASN A 56 19.83 14.79 46.86
N ASN A 57 19.94 15.24 45.61
CA ASN A 57 20.37 16.61 45.36
C ASN A 57 19.28 17.62 45.77
N SER A 58 19.67 18.74 46.35
CA SER A 58 18.72 19.79 46.74
C SER A 58 18.07 20.48 45.54
N ASP A 59 18.76 20.54 44.40
CA ASP A 59 18.31 21.20 43.17
C ASP A 59 17.39 20.27 42.35
N PRO A 60 16.09 20.61 42.18
CA PRO A 60 15.16 19.83 41.37
C PRO A 60 15.58 19.68 39.91
N GLU A 61 16.15 20.73 39.29
CA GLU A 61 16.55 20.68 37.88
C GLU A 61 17.65 19.64 37.67
N LEU A 62 18.65 19.62 38.56
CA LEU A 62 19.71 18.63 38.52
C LEU A 62 19.20 17.21 38.86
N ARG A 63 18.22 17.07 39.76
CA ARG A 63 17.60 15.76 40.03
C ARG A 63 16.89 15.21 38.79
N ALA A 64 16.13 16.05 38.10
CA ALA A 64 15.46 15.69 36.85
C ALA A 64 16.47 15.35 35.75
N PHE A 65 17.48 16.19 35.56
CA PHE A 65 18.51 15.97 34.54
C PHE A 65 19.31 14.68 34.79
N ALA A 66 19.64 14.38 36.04
CA ALA A 66 20.32 13.13 36.40
C ALA A 66 19.46 11.88 36.12
N ALA A 67 18.14 11.96 36.31
CA ALA A 67 17.21 10.88 35.96
C ALA A 67 17.21 10.63 34.43
N VAL A 68 16.99 11.68 33.64
CA VAL A 68 17.01 11.61 32.17
C VAL A 68 18.35 11.09 31.66
N LEU A 69 19.47 11.61 32.17
CA LEU A 69 20.79 11.19 31.72
C LEU A 69 21.10 9.73 32.09
N THR A 70 20.58 9.23 33.21
CA THR A 70 20.70 7.81 33.55
C THR A 70 20.09 6.94 32.46
N ARG A 71 18.86 7.25 32.01
CA ARG A 71 18.17 6.51 30.94
C ARG A 71 18.98 6.55 29.64
N ARG A 72 19.41 7.75 29.23
CA ARG A 72 20.14 7.97 27.97
C ARG A 72 21.52 7.31 27.95
N VAL A 73 22.18 7.19 29.09
CA VAL A 73 23.51 6.58 29.18
C VAL A 73 23.43 5.06 29.36
N ALA A 74 22.53 4.57 30.21
CA ALA A 74 22.46 3.16 30.57
C ALA A 74 22.28 2.25 29.34
N PHE A 75 21.50 2.68 28.35
CA PHE A 75 21.15 1.86 27.19
C PHE A 75 21.93 2.17 25.91
N LYS A 76 22.90 3.10 25.94
CA LYS A 76 23.86 3.28 24.85
C LYS A 76 24.76 2.06 24.71
N VAL A 77 25.18 1.74 23.48
CA VAL A 77 26.21 0.73 23.21
C VAL A 77 27.47 1.08 23.99
N SER A 78 28.03 0.09 24.68
CA SER A 78 29.24 0.27 25.46
C SER A 78 30.40 0.66 24.52
N PRO A 79 31.10 1.77 24.77
CA PRO A 79 32.19 2.20 23.91
C PRO A 79 33.39 1.23 23.88
N ASN A 80 33.38 0.18 24.72
CA ASN A 80 34.35 -0.92 24.71
C ASN A 80 34.10 -1.99 23.62
N GLU A 81 32.93 -2.04 22.97
CA GLU A 81 32.61 -3.10 21.98
C GLU A 81 32.88 -2.71 20.51
N GLY A 82 33.19 -1.45 20.22
CA GLY A 82 33.40 -0.96 18.85
C GLY A 82 32.09 -0.84 18.02
N PRO A 83 32.17 -0.58 16.70
CA PRO A 83 31.02 -0.19 15.87
C PRO A 83 29.98 -1.29 15.64
N THR A 84 30.33 -2.55 15.89
CA THR A 84 29.47 -3.73 15.71
C THR A 84 29.03 -4.34 17.04
N GLY A 85 29.27 -3.64 18.15
CA GLY A 85 28.91 -4.08 19.49
C GLY A 85 27.40 -4.07 19.75
N THR A 86 26.95 -4.94 20.65
CA THR A 86 25.54 -5.08 21.05
C THR A 86 25.31 -4.91 22.55
N MET A 87 26.37 -4.93 23.36
CA MET A 87 26.30 -4.78 24.82
C MET A 87 26.19 -3.31 25.21
N THR A 88 25.24 -2.98 26.08
CA THR A 88 24.98 -1.64 26.59
C THR A 88 25.86 -1.28 27.79
N VAL A 89 25.91 0.01 28.17
CA VAL A 89 26.60 0.45 29.40
C VAL A 89 26.03 -0.26 30.64
N TRP A 90 24.70 -0.40 30.72
CA TRP A 90 23.99 -1.09 31.81
C TRP A 90 24.43 -2.55 31.97
N GLU A 91 24.71 -3.23 30.87
CA GLU A 91 25.20 -4.61 30.89
C GLU A 91 26.68 -4.69 31.28
N SER A 92 27.47 -3.69 30.89
CA SER A 92 28.92 -3.65 31.14
C SER A 92 29.30 -3.39 32.61
N VAL A 93 28.41 -2.83 33.42
CA VAL A 93 28.66 -2.50 34.84
C VAL A 93 28.47 -3.70 35.78
N GLN A 94 28.98 -3.56 37.01
CA GLN A 94 28.89 -4.57 38.07
C GLN A 94 27.45 -4.77 38.57
N GLU A 95 27.17 -5.95 39.13
CA GLU A 95 25.85 -6.27 39.70
C GLU A 95 25.53 -5.38 40.90
N GLU A 96 26.52 -5.08 41.75
CA GLU A 96 26.38 -4.17 42.89
C GLU A 96 26.00 -2.75 42.46
N THR A 97 26.53 -2.29 41.32
CA THR A 97 26.17 -1.00 40.71
C THR A 97 24.71 -1.03 40.28
N ARG A 98 24.29 -2.07 39.55
CA ARG A 98 22.89 -2.20 39.11
C ARG A 98 21.94 -2.21 40.32
N ASP A 99 22.27 -2.92 41.38
CA ASP A 99 21.45 -2.98 42.59
C ASP A 99 21.43 -1.67 43.37
N ALA A 100 22.54 -0.94 43.41
CA ALA A 100 22.59 0.41 43.98
C ALA A 100 21.69 1.38 43.20
N VAL A 101 21.77 1.37 41.86
CA VAL A 101 20.92 2.20 40.99
C VAL A 101 19.43 1.89 41.21
N LYS A 102 19.05 0.61 41.16
CA LYS A 102 17.68 0.15 41.45
C LYS A 102 17.20 0.66 42.82
N THR A 103 18.02 0.50 43.85
CA THR A 103 17.69 0.94 45.22
C THR A 103 17.50 2.45 45.32
N HIS A 104 18.34 3.22 44.64
CA HIS A 104 18.25 4.67 44.61
C HIS A 104 16.96 5.15 43.95
N TYR A 105 16.58 4.58 42.82
CA TYR A 105 15.36 4.98 42.10
C TYR A 105 14.07 4.58 42.83
N LEU A 106 13.98 3.38 43.44
CA LEU A 106 12.80 3.03 44.26
C LEU A 106 12.65 3.94 45.48
N ALA A 107 13.77 4.36 46.07
CA ALA A 107 13.74 5.31 47.16
C ALA A 107 13.38 6.73 46.69
N ALA A 108 13.87 7.15 45.52
CA ALA A 108 13.49 8.43 44.90
C ALA A 108 11.99 8.50 44.61
N LEU A 109 11.41 7.42 44.07
CA LEU A 109 9.97 7.31 43.76
C LEU A 109 9.08 7.64 44.96
N THR A 110 9.46 7.21 46.17
CA THR A 110 8.67 7.41 47.39
C THR A 110 8.98 8.72 48.12
N GLN A 111 10.17 9.31 47.90
CA GLN A 111 10.65 10.51 48.58
C GLN A 111 10.37 11.80 47.81
N GLU A 112 10.33 11.73 46.47
CA GLU A 112 10.20 12.91 45.63
C GLU A 112 8.84 13.61 45.83
N THR A 113 8.89 14.93 45.84
CA THR A 113 7.73 15.80 46.07
C THR A 113 7.46 16.70 44.87
N ASP A 114 8.51 17.04 44.11
CA ASP A 114 8.38 17.77 42.86
C ASP A 114 7.79 16.87 41.77
N ARG A 115 6.68 17.30 41.15
CA ARG A 115 6.00 16.51 40.12
C ARG A 115 6.87 16.32 38.88
N SER A 116 7.56 17.37 38.47
CA SER A 116 8.42 17.35 37.30
C SER A 116 9.54 16.33 37.50
N VAL A 117 10.24 16.36 38.64
CA VAL A 117 11.29 15.36 38.94
C VAL A 117 10.70 13.95 39.07
N ARG A 118 9.58 13.80 39.77
CA ARG A 118 8.93 12.49 39.99
C ARG A 118 8.58 11.81 38.66
N ASN A 119 8.09 12.56 37.67
CA ASN A 119 7.82 12.00 36.35
C ASN A 119 9.07 11.41 35.69
N ARG A 120 10.20 12.13 35.68
CA ARG A 120 11.45 11.62 35.07
C ARG A 120 11.98 10.42 35.84
N VAL A 121 11.83 10.40 37.18
CA VAL A 121 12.13 9.23 38.01
C VAL A 121 11.26 8.03 37.61
N CYS A 122 9.96 8.21 37.40
CA CYS A 122 9.07 7.16 36.92
C CYS A 122 9.52 6.63 35.56
N ASP A 123 9.82 7.51 34.61
CA ASP A 123 10.24 7.13 33.26
C ASP A 123 11.56 6.34 33.29
N THR A 124 12.54 6.77 34.10
CA THR A 124 13.79 6.02 34.31
C THR A 124 13.55 4.65 34.94
N ILE A 125 12.64 4.54 35.92
CA ILE A 125 12.28 3.26 36.53
C ILE A 125 11.67 2.31 35.49
N SER A 126 10.76 2.82 34.65
CA SER A 126 10.10 2.05 33.60
C SER A 126 11.10 1.47 32.61
N GLU A 127 12.04 2.28 32.10
CA GLU A 127 13.02 1.82 31.11
C GLU A 127 14.03 0.82 31.70
N LEU A 128 14.46 1.03 32.95
CA LEU A 128 15.25 0.06 33.70
C LEU A 128 14.50 -1.26 33.91
N ALA A 129 13.21 -1.21 34.24
CA ALA A 129 12.38 -2.40 34.42
C ALA A 129 12.19 -3.18 33.11
N HIS A 130 12.01 -2.48 31.99
CA HIS A 130 11.92 -3.10 30.67
C HIS A 130 13.23 -3.82 30.28
N SER A 131 14.37 -3.12 30.36
CA SER A 131 15.68 -3.65 29.97
C SER A 131 16.12 -4.86 30.81
N THR A 132 15.88 -4.81 32.13
CA THR A 132 16.27 -5.90 33.05
C THR A 132 15.50 -7.20 32.80
N ARG A 133 14.26 -7.12 32.28
CA ARG A 133 13.42 -8.27 31.96
C ARG A 133 13.87 -9.01 30.70
N THR A 134 14.13 -8.31 29.61
CA THR A 134 14.47 -8.92 28.30
C THR A 134 15.80 -9.66 28.34
N LYS A 135 16.68 -9.33 29.29
CA LYS A 135 18.07 -9.84 29.37
C LYS A 135 18.38 -10.70 30.61
N GLN A 136 17.37 -11.33 31.22
CA GLN A 136 17.50 -12.31 32.32
C GLN A 136 18.06 -11.80 33.66
N HIS A 137 17.98 -10.50 33.95
CA HIS A 137 18.34 -9.92 35.27
C HIS A 137 17.10 -9.36 35.98
N PRO A 138 16.16 -10.20 36.48
CA PRO A 138 14.87 -9.73 36.99
C PRO A 138 15.03 -8.71 38.13
N TRP A 139 14.15 -7.71 38.15
CA TRP A 139 14.05 -6.72 39.22
C TRP A 139 12.80 -6.98 40.08
N PRO A 140 12.83 -7.94 41.03
CA PRO A 140 11.62 -8.39 41.72
C PRO A 140 11.00 -7.33 42.65
N GLU A 141 11.78 -6.34 43.11
CA GLU A 141 11.33 -5.30 44.04
C GLU A 141 10.48 -4.20 43.37
N VAL A 142 10.58 -4.04 42.04
CA VAL A 142 9.91 -2.92 41.34
C VAL A 142 8.39 -3.05 41.38
N TYR A 143 7.83 -4.23 41.09
CA TYR A 143 6.38 -4.44 41.10
C TYR A 143 5.76 -4.20 42.49
N PRO A 144 6.28 -4.79 43.59
CA PRO A 144 5.81 -4.49 44.94
C PRO A 144 5.87 -2.99 45.29
N ALA A 145 6.93 -2.28 44.89
CA ALA A 145 7.07 -0.85 45.15
C ALA A 145 6.04 -0.01 44.37
N VAL A 146 5.85 -0.29 43.08
CA VAL A 146 4.86 0.36 42.23
C VAL A 146 3.44 0.08 42.72
N TYR A 147 3.13 -1.17 43.06
CA TYR A 147 1.84 -1.54 43.64
C TYR A 147 1.59 -0.86 44.99
N ALA A 148 2.60 -0.74 45.86
CA ALA A 148 2.45 0.00 47.11
C ALA A 148 2.14 1.49 46.87
N CYS A 149 2.70 2.08 45.80
CA CYS A 149 2.41 3.45 45.41
C CYS A 149 0.93 3.63 45.01
N THR A 150 0.36 2.72 44.22
CA THR A 150 -1.07 2.77 43.83
C THR A 150 -2.03 2.60 45.01
N GLN A 151 -1.60 1.93 46.08
CA GLN A 151 -2.38 1.72 47.30
C GLN A 151 -2.24 2.84 48.36
N SER A 152 -1.51 3.91 48.07
CA SER A 152 -1.25 4.97 49.04
C SER A 152 -2.53 5.72 49.44
N LYS A 153 -2.91 5.67 50.72
CA LYS A 153 -4.14 6.29 51.23
C LYS A 153 -4.12 7.82 51.28
N MET A 154 -2.94 8.42 51.47
CA MET A 154 -2.81 9.85 51.75
C MET A 154 -2.09 10.64 50.65
N ARG A 155 -1.35 9.97 49.76
CA ARG A 155 -0.49 10.61 48.76
C ARG A 155 -1.02 10.33 47.34
N PRO A 156 -1.89 11.20 46.78
CA PRO A 156 -2.39 11.03 45.42
C PRO A 156 -1.27 11.10 44.38
N ASP A 157 -0.23 11.87 44.66
CA ASP A 157 0.99 11.99 43.85
C ASP A 157 1.78 10.68 43.73
N LEU A 158 1.77 9.83 44.77
CA LEU A 158 2.32 8.47 44.68
C LEU A 158 1.41 7.53 43.88
N ARG A 159 0.08 7.68 44.02
CA ARG A 159 -0.85 6.87 43.22
C ARG A 159 -0.74 7.19 41.73
N GLU A 160 -0.67 8.47 41.37
CA GLU A 160 -0.37 8.98 40.03
C GLU A 160 0.93 8.34 39.49
N ALA A 161 2.03 8.44 40.25
CA ALA A 161 3.32 7.87 39.87
C ALA A 161 3.27 6.35 39.65
N GLY A 162 2.54 5.62 40.49
CA GLY A 162 2.35 4.18 40.35
C GLY A 162 1.68 3.82 39.01
N TYR A 163 0.60 4.50 38.65
CA TYR A 163 -0.06 4.28 37.36
C TYR A 163 0.80 4.75 36.17
N ARG A 164 1.55 5.85 36.30
CA ARG A 164 2.47 6.31 35.25
C ARG A 164 3.54 5.26 34.91
N ILE A 165 4.10 4.60 35.93
CA ILE A 165 5.08 3.52 35.71
C ILE A 165 4.42 2.32 35.02
N ILE A 166 3.19 1.97 35.41
CA ILE A 166 2.43 0.88 34.76
C ILE A 166 2.11 1.24 33.30
N ASN A 167 1.75 2.49 33.01
CA ASN A 167 1.51 2.98 31.65
C ASN A 167 2.73 2.75 30.75
N SER A 168 3.91 3.12 31.23
CA SER A 168 5.15 2.99 30.46
C SER A 168 5.77 1.59 30.52
N SER A 169 5.26 0.71 31.39
CA SER A 169 5.75 -0.66 31.57
C SER A 169 4.63 -1.62 31.98
N PRO A 170 3.63 -1.84 31.11
CA PRO A 170 2.46 -2.67 31.43
C PRO A 170 2.85 -4.12 31.74
N SER A 171 3.93 -4.60 31.13
CA SER A 171 4.50 -5.92 31.38
C SER A 171 4.83 -6.18 32.87
N LEU A 172 4.97 -5.17 33.73
CA LEU A 172 5.11 -5.36 35.19
C LEU A 172 3.97 -6.17 35.81
N LEU A 173 2.80 -6.17 35.18
CA LEU A 173 1.62 -6.93 35.58
C LEU A 173 1.62 -8.37 35.02
N SER A 174 2.64 -8.78 34.26
CA SER A 174 2.71 -10.12 33.68
C SER A 174 2.77 -11.18 34.78
N GLY A 175 1.77 -12.07 34.80
CA GLY A 175 1.62 -13.10 35.85
C GLY A 175 0.57 -12.76 36.91
N GLN A 176 -0.01 -11.57 36.89
CA GLN A 176 -1.23 -11.27 37.64
C GLN A 176 -2.45 -11.89 36.93
N THR A 177 -3.49 -12.25 37.69
CA THR A 177 -4.76 -12.67 37.09
C THR A 177 -5.53 -11.46 36.57
N ALA A 178 -6.43 -11.68 35.61
CA ALA A 178 -7.29 -10.63 35.09
C ALA A 178 -8.07 -9.93 36.22
N GLU A 179 -8.57 -10.67 37.21
CA GLU A 179 -9.32 -10.11 38.35
C GLU A 179 -8.47 -9.14 39.18
N ALA A 180 -7.18 -9.48 39.40
CA ALA A 180 -6.27 -8.63 40.14
C ALA A 180 -5.95 -7.33 39.38
N ALA A 181 -5.73 -7.43 38.06
CA ALA A 181 -5.52 -6.26 37.20
C ALA A 181 -6.77 -5.36 37.18
N ILE A 182 -7.96 -5.93 36.98
CA ILE A 182 -9.23 -5.18 36.98
C ILE A 182 -9.45 -4.47 38.32
N ALA A 183 -9.19 -5.13 39.45
CA ALA A 183 -9.33 -4.52 40.77
C ALA A 183 -8.35 -3.35 40.96
N LEU A 184 -7.11 -3.49 40.50
CA LEU A 184 -6.10 -2.44 40.52
C LEU A 184 -6.57 -1.23 39.72
N PHE A 185 -6.90 -1.40 38.44
CA PHE A 185 -7.30 -0.29 37.57
C PHE A 185 -8.60 0.37 38.04
N ASN A 186 -9.61 -0.40 38.44
CA ASN A 186 -10.86 0.16 38.96
C ASN A 186 -10.65 1.03 40.21
N ALA A 187 -9.64 0.74 41.05
CA ALA A 187 -9.31 1.61 42.17
C ALA A 187 -8.80 2.99 41.72
N GLY A 188 -7.98 3.04 40.65
CA GLY A 188 -7.48 4.29 40.07
C GLY A 188 -8.51 5.06 39.25
N LEU A 189 -9.31 4.36 38.44
CA LEU A 189 -10.37 4.95 37.62
C LEU A 189 -11.47 5.61 38.48
N ASN A 190 -11.68 5.09 39.70
CA ASN A 190 -12.63 5.63 40.66
C ASN A 190 -12.01 6.58 41.71
N ASP A 191 -10.74 6.97 41.56
CA ASP A 191 -10.04 7.80 42.55
C ASP A 191 -10.72 9.17 42.73
N SER A 192 -10.57 9.82 43.89
CA SER A 192 -11.12 11.17 44.09
C SER A 192 -10.28 12.25 43.39
N ASN A 193 -9.02 11.96 43.09
CA ASN A 193 -8.10 12.86 42.40
C ASN A 193 -8.11 12.61 40.89
N LEU A 194 -8.37 13.66 40.10
CA LEU A 194 -8.51 13.56 38.64
C LEU A 194 -7.19 13.20 37.92
N LEU A 195 -6.03 13.60 38.44
CA LEU A 195 -4.73 13.21 37.86
C LEU A 195 -4.46 11.71 38.02
N VAL A 196 -4.90 11.13 39.13
CA VAL A 196 -4.81 9.68 39.36
C VAL A 196 -5.72 8.95 38.39
N ARG A 197 -6.96 9.44 38.18
CA ARG A 197 -7.86 8.87 37.17
C ARG A 197 -7.26 8.91 35.77
N LEU A 198 -6.71 10.04 35.35
CA LEU A 198 -6.09 10.19 34.03
C LEU A 198 -4.92 9.19 33.85
N SER A 199 -4.03 9.12 34.84
CA SER A 199 -2.92 8.17 34.82
C SER A 199 -3.41 6.72 34.78
N ALA A 200 -4.49 6.42 35.51
CA ALA A 200 -5.11 5.09 35.51
C ALA A 200 -5.78 4.75 34.16
N VAL A 201 -6.44 5.70 33.48
CA VAL A 201 -6.99 5.51 32.13
C VAL A 201 -5.87 5.10 31.17
N LYS A 202 -4.81 5.92 31.08
CA LYS A 202 -3.67 5.63 30.19
C LYS A 202 -3.04 4.27 30.51
N ALA A 203 -2.77 4.00 31.80
CA ALA A 203 -2.21 2.73 32.23
C ALA A 203 -3.10 1.51 31.93
N THR A 204 -4.42 1.68 32.01
CA THR A 204 -5.39 0.63 31.65
C THR A 204 -5.32 0.34 30.15
N VAL A 205 -5.32 1.38 29.31
CA VAL A 205 -5.18 1.26 27.85
C VAL A 205 -3.88 0.52 27.49
N SER A 206 -2.73 0.98 27.98
CA SER A 206 -1.44 0.36 27.65
C SER A 206 -1.36 -1.10 28.11
N PHE A 207 -1.94 -1.44 29.26
CA PHE A 207 -2.00 -2.83 29.71
C PHE A 207 -2.89 -3.71 28.83
N ILE A 208 -4.04 -3.21 28.37
CA ILE A 208 -4.93 -3.95 27.47
C ILE A 208 -4.23 -4.26 26.14
N GLN A 209 -3.42 -3.32 25.65
CA GLN A 209 -2.65 -3.47 24.41
C GLN A 209 -1.50 -4.50 24.56
N ASP A 210 -0.83 -4.56 25.72
CA ASP A 210 0.34 -5.43 25.96
C ASP A 210 0.01 -6.82 26.54
N THR A 211 -1.27 -7.14 26.78
CA THR A 211 -1.69 -8.41 27.41
C THR A 211 -2.21 -9.46 26.42
N ASN A 212 -2.35 -10.70 26.87
CA ASN A 212 -2.88 -11.81 26.07
C ASN A 212 -4.39 -11.69 25.81
N HIS A 213 -4.91 -12.40 24.81
CA HIS A 213 -6.31 -12.30 24.39
C HIS A 213 -7.33 -12.62 25.50
N GLU A 214 -7.05 -13.61 26.36
CA GLU A 214 -7.93 -13.99 27.48
C GLU A 214 -8.06 -12.85 28.50
N THR A 215 -6.93 -12.28 28.92
CA THR A 215 -6.89 -11.16 29.87
C THR A 215 -7.50 -9.92 29.25
N ARG A 216 -7.15 -9.62 27.99
CA ARG A 216 -7.68 -8.48 27.23
C ARG A 216 -9.21 -8.47 27.22
N ASN A 217 -9.83 -9.61 26.92
CA ASN A 217 -11.29 -9.71 26.89
C ASN A 217 -11.92 -9.52 28.27
N ALA A 218 -11.28 -9.98 29.35
CA ALA A 218 -11.76 -9.79 30.71
C ALA A 218 -11.66 -8.33 31.20
N MET A 219 -10.87 -7.49 30.52
CA MET A 219 -10.73 -6.06 30.83
C MET A 219 -11.95 -5.23 30.39
N ASP A 220 -12.94 -5.82 29.72
CA ASP A 220 -14.23 -5.19 29.39
C ASP A 220 -14.89 -4.49 30.60
N LYS A 221 -14.70 -5.04 31.80
CA LYS A 221 -15.17 -4.51 33.09
C LYS A 221 -14.56 -3.15 33.48
N THR A 222 -13.48 -2.72 32.83
CA THR A 222 -12.83 -1.42 33.08
C THR A 222 -13.32 -0.32 32.14
N MET A 223 -14.03 -0.66 31.06
CA MET A 223 -14.48 0.30 30.05
C MET A 223 -15.47 1.33 30.60
N MET A 224 -16.49 0.90 31.35
CA MET A 224 -17.47 1.83 31.93
C MET A 224 -16.82 2.80 32.95
N PRO A 225 -15.95 2.36 33.89
CA PRO A 225 -15.17 3.27 34.72
C PRO A 225 -14.27 4.27 33.96
N MET A 226 -13.71 3.89 32.81
CA MET A 226 -12.99 4.84 31.94
C MET A 226 -13.94 5.91 31.38
N MET A 227 -15.12 5.53 30.90
CA MET A 227 -16.14 6.49 30.43
C MET A 227 -16.65 7.41 31.55
N GLU A 228 -16.79 6.89 32.78
CA GLU A 228 -17.13 7.70 33.96
C GLU A 228 -16.02 8.70 34.32
N SER A 229 -14.76 8.39 34.01
CA SER A 229 -13.64 9.32 34.17
C SER A 229 -13.76 10.49 33.20
N LEU A 230 -14.13 10.24 31.93
CA LEU A 230 -14.39 11.31 30.96
C LEU A 230 -15.50 12.26 31.44
N ALA A 231 -16.61 11.70 31.94
CA ALA A 231 -17.71 12.48 32.50
C ALA A 231 -17.26 13.32 33.71
N ALA A 232 -16.35 12.80 34.54
CA ALA A 232 -15.78 13.53 35.67
C ALA A 232 -14.87 14.68 35.22
N PHE A 233 -14.05 14.48 34.18
CA PHE A 233 -13.20 15.54 33.61
C PHE A 233 -14.04 16.65 33.00
N LYS A 234 -15.06 16.31 32.19
CA LYS A 234 -16.02 17.28 31.65
C LYS A 234 -16.69 18.10 32.76
N LYS A 235 -17.22 17.42 33.78
CA LYS A 235 -17.89 18.10 34.92
C LYS A 235 -16.95 19.05 35.67
N ALA A 236 -15.67 18.69 35.76
CA ALA A 236 -14.64 19.52 36.38
C ALA A 236 -14.08 20.62 35.47
N LYS A 237 -14.49 20.67 34.19
CA LYS A 237 -13.89 21.49 33.13
C LYS A 237 -12.39 21.29 33.02
N TYR A 238 -11.94 20.05 33.20
CA TYR A 238 -10.54 19.68 33.07
C TYR A 238 -10.25 19.19 31.65
N GLU A 239 -10.31 20.10 30.67
CA GLU A 239 -10.31 19.79 29.24
C GLU A 239 -9.01 19.11 28.78
N VAL A 240 -7.84 19.56 29.27
CA VAL A 240 -6.55 18.89 28.99
C VAL A 240 -6.58 17.40 29.37
N ALA A 241 -7.14 17.05 30.53
CA ALA A 241 -7.26 15.66 30.96
C ALA A 241 -8.31 14.88 30.14
N LEU A 242 -9.33 15.57 29.64
CA LEU A 242 -10.34 14.99 28.76
C LEU A 242 -9.73 14.62 27.40
N VAL A 243 -9.01 15.56 26.77
CA VAL A 243 -8.28 15.33 25.52
C VAL A 243 -7.33 14.15 25.66
N GLU A 244 -6.41 14.20 26.64
CA GLU A 244 -5.43 13.13 26.86
C GLU A 244 -6.06 11.75 27.13
N ALA A 245 -7.21 11.70 27.81
CA ALA A 245 -7.90 10.45 28.11
C ALA A 245 -8.65 9.90 26.89
N VAL A 246 -9.25 10.77 26.08
CA VAL A 246 -9.95 10.36 24.85
C VAL A 246 -8.95 9.92 23.79
N SER A 247 -7.81 10.60 23.63
CA SER A 247 -6.72 10.15 22.74
C SER A 247 -6.23 8.75 23.09
N ALA A 248 -6.03 8.44 24.37
CA ALA A 248 -5.70 7.07 24.79
C ALA A 248 -6.81 6.05 24.45
N LEU A 249 -8.09 6.46 24.47
CA LEU A 249 -9.19 5.60 24.06
C LEU A 249 -9.30 5.44 22.54
N ILE A 250 -8.88 6.42 21.74
CA ILE A 250 -8.76 6.30 20.28
C ILE A 250 -7.73 5.22 19.94
N GLU A 251 -6.53 5.27 20.52
CA GLU A 251 -5.51 4.22 20.36
C GLU A 251 -6.01 2.83 20.80
N LEU A 252 -6.89 2.79 21.81
CA LEU A 252 -7.51 1.54 22.24
C LEU A 252 -8.58 1.06 21.26
N ALA A 253 -9.35 1.98 20.67
CA ALA A 253 -10.39 1.67 19.70
C ALA A 253 -9.80 1.01 18.45
N GLU A 254 -8.66 1.49 17.96
CA GLU A 254 -7.97 0.91 16.80
C GLU A 254 -7.46 -0.51 17.06
N ARG A 255 -6.98 -0.79 18.28
CA ARG A 255 -6.36 -2.09 18.63
C ARG A 255 -7.32 -3.11 19.23
N ALA A 256 -8.38 -2.67 19.91
CA ALA A 256 -9.30 -3.52 20.66
C ALA A 256 -10.76 -2.99 20.65
N PRO A 257 -11.35 -2.72 19.46
CA PRO A 257 -12.65 -2.06 19.34
C PRO A 257 -13.79 -2.84 20.02
N ARG A 258 -13.68 -4.16 20.08
CA ARG A 258 -14.67 -5.06 20.70
C ARG A 258 -14.96 -4.75 22.17
N LEU A 259 -14.00 -4.18 22.92
CA LEU A 259 -14.19 -3.82 24.33
C LEU A 259 -15.24 -2.70 24.50
N PHE A 260 -15.39 -1.84 23.50
CA PHE A 260 -16.33 -0.71 23.55
C PHE A 260 -17.80 -1.14 23.39
N ARG A 261 -18.10 -2.39 23.03
CA ARG A 261 -19.48 -2.89 22.84
C ARG A 261 -20.38 -2.69 24.06
N HIS A 262 -19.82 -2.69 25.27
CA HIS A 262 -20.59 -2.56 26.51
C HIS A 262 -20.89 -1.12 26.91
N ILE A 263 -20.31 -0.12 26.24
CA ILE A 263 -20.47 1.30 26.58
C ILE A 263 -21.41 2.05 25.63
N VAL A 264 -22.27 1.35 24.87
CA VAL A 264 -23.28 1.98 23.97
C VAL A 264 -24.08 3.07 24.68
N SER A 265 -24.41 2.86 25.96
CA SER A 265 -25.16 3.81 26.79
C SER A 265 -24.46 5.16 26.98
N THR A 266 -23.15 5.23 26.70
CA THR A 266 -22.32 6.44 26.85
C THR A 266 -22.19 7.24 25.56
N ILE A 267 -22.55 6.66 24.41
CA ILE A 267 -22.49 7.37 23.11
C ILE A 267 -23.27 8.69 23.13
N PRO A 268 -24.49 8.78 23.72
CA PRO A 268 -25.18 10.06 23.85
C PRO A 268 -24.39 11.15 24.58
N MET A 269 -23.60 10.78 25.59
CA MET A 269 -22.75 11.69 26.37
C MET A 269 -21.59 12.22 25.54
N LEU A 270 -20.99 11.37 24.69
CA LEU A 270 -19.91 11.77 23.78
C LEU A 270 -20.43 12.72 22.70
N ILE A 271 -21.60 12.43 22.13
CA ILE A 271 -22.26 13.33 21.18
C ILE A 271 -22.54 14.70 21.83
N GLU A 272 -23.08 14.70 23.06
CA GLU A 272 -23.32 15.95 23.81
C GLU A 272 -22.02 16.73 24.10
N MET A 273 -20.87 16.07 24.22
CA MET A 273 -19.57 16.77 24.34
C MET A 273 -19.16 17.41 23.01
N ALA A 274 -19.32 16.72 21.89
CA ALA A 274 -19.01 17.28 20.56
C ALA A 274 -19.94 18.45 20.18
N GLU A 275 -21.20 18.42 20.61
CA GLU A 275 -22.22 19.47 20.42
C GLU A 275 -21.98 20.73 21.28
N GLU A 276 -21.21 20.62 22.37
CA GLU A 276 -21.15 21.67 23.40
C GLU A 276 -20.14 22.77 23.05
N LYS A 277 -20.63 23.82 22.37
CA LYS A 277 -19.87 25.02 21.95
C LYS A 277 -19.20 25.84 23.07
N THR A 278 -19.35 25.43 24.33
CA THR A 278 -18.61 26.06 25.45
C THR A 278 -17.31 25.34 25.78
N LEU A 279 -17.08 24.15 25.22
CA LEU A 279 -15.80 23.46 25.25
C LEU A 279 -14.89 24.00 24.15
N GLU A 280 -13.58 23.85 24.33
CA GLU A 280 -12.58 24.17 23.31
C GLU A 280 -12.75 23.26 22.08
N ASP A 281 -12.36 23.78 20.91
CA ASP A 281 -12.54 23.07 19.64
C ASP A 281 -11.78 21.73 19.64
N GLN A 282 -10.53 21.71 20.13
CA GLN A 282 -9.75 20.49 20.29
C GLN A 282 -10.49 19.42 21.11
N THR A 283 -11.18 19.81 22.20
CA THR A 283 -11.98 18.89 23.02
C THR A 283 -13.14 18.28 22.21
N ARG A 284 -13.86 19.11 21.46
CA ARG A 284 -15.00 18.66 20.62
C ARG A 284 -14.52 17.73 19.51
N GLN A 285 -13.42 18.08 18.87
CA GLN A 285 -12.81 17.34 17.76
C GLN A 285 -12.31 15.96 18.20
N VAL A 286 -11.54 15.87 19.29
CA VAL A 286 -11.05 14.57 19.79
C VAL A 286 -12.18 13.66 20.25
N VAL A 287 -13.27 14.20 20.80
CA VAL A 287 -14.45 13.39 21.14
C VAL A 287 -15.19 12.89 19.89
N LEU A 288 -15.30 13.74 18.86
CA LEU A 288 -15.83 13.36 17.55
C LEU A 288 -14.97 12.26 16.92
N GLU A 289 -13.63 12.40 16.98
CA GLU A 289 -12.67 11.42 16.47
C GLU A 289 -12.89 10.04 17.09
N LEU A 290 -12.98 9.93 18.41
CA LEU A 290 -13.27 8.64 19.07
C LEU A 290 -14.52 7.95 18.51
N MET A 291 -15.58 8.72 18.21
CA MET A 291 -16.80 8.15 17.65
C MET A 291 -16.65 7.72 16.18
N ILE A 292 -15.82 8.44 15.40
CA ILE A 292 -15.50 8.09 14.02
C ILE A 292 -14.62 6.83 14.00
N THR A 293 -13.53 6.80 14.75
CA THR A 293 -12.64 5.64 14.86
C THR A 293 -13.41 4.39 15.26
N LEU A 294 -14.31 4.50 16.24
CA LEU A 294 -15.14 3.37 16.65
C LEU A 294 -16.15 2.94 15.57
N ALA A 295 -16.63 3.86 14.74
CA ALA A 295 -17.48 3.54 13.60
C ALA A 295 -16.70 2.86 12.47
N GLU A 296 -15.44 3.23 12.25
CA GLU A 296 -14.50 2.62 11.28
C GLU A 296 -13.95 1.27 11.71
N CYS A 297 -13.81 1.03 13.00
CA CYS A 297 -13.33 -0.25 13.52
C CYS A 297 -14.47 -1.24 13.85
N SER A 298 -15.73 -0.80 13.80
CA SER A 298 -16.91 -1.59 14.21
C SER A 298 -18.25 -1.05 13.64
N PRO A 299 -18.41 -0.84 12.33
CA PRO A 299 -19.55 -0.18 11.70
C PRO A 299 -20.80 -1.02 11.85
N SER A 300 -20.69 -2.35 11.85
CA SER A 300 -21.83 -3.26 11.94
C SER A 300 -22.55 -3.11 13.28
N TRP A 301 -21.80 -2.71 14.31
CA TRP A 301 -22.30 -2.37 15.63
C TRP A 301 -22.85 -0.93 15.65
N PHE A 302 -22.09 0.05 15.14
CA PHE A 302 -22.54 1.46 15.10
C PHE A 302 -23.79 1.70 14.24
N LYS A 303 -24.00 0.91 13.18
CA LYS A 303 -25.26 0.86 12.41
C LYS A 303 -26.48 0.50 13.27
N ARG A 304 -26.28 -0.18 14.42
CA ARG A 304 -27.34 -0.63 15.34
C ARG A 304 -27.43 0.23 16.59
N VAL A 305 -26.47 1.11 16.84
CA VAL A 305 -26.54 2.05 17.98
C VAL A 305 -27.71 3.00 17.70
N PRO A 306 -28.73 3.04 18.59
CA PRO A 306 -29.89 3.89 18.38
C PRO A 306 -29.49 5.35 18.21
N ASP A 307 -30.05 5.98 17.19
CA ASP A 307 -29.89 7.40 16.87
C ASP A 307 -28.44 7.89 16.69
N PHE A 308 -27.45 7.01 16.57
CA PHE A 308 -26.05 7.42 16.39
C PHE A 308 -25.90 8.28 15.14
N VAL A 309 -26.27 7.72 13.98
CA VAL A 309 -26.14 8.40 12.68
C VAL A 309 -27.01 9.65 12.61
N THR A 310 -28.24 9.60 13.15
CA THR A 310 -29.17 10.72 13.12
C THR A 310 -28.76 11.88 14.00
N ARG A 311 -27.86 11.66 14.96
CA ARG A 311 -27.30 12.70 15.82
C ARG A 311 -25.92 13.17 15.39
N ILE A 312 -25.01 12.27 15.02
CA ILE A 312 -23.63 12.64 14.67
C ILE A 312 -23.55 13.42 13.36
N VAL A 313 -24.37 13.07 12.37
CA VAL A 313 -24.42 13.76 11.08
C VAL A 313 -24.72 15.26 11.24
N PRO A 314 -25.77 15.67 11.99
CA PRO A 314 -26.00 17.08 12.30
C PRO A 314 -24.82 17.78 12.97
N VAL A 315 -24.10 17.12 13.88
CA VAL A 315 -22.93 17.71 14.55
C VAL A 315 -21.85 18.03 13.53
N SER A 316 -21.50 17.06 12.68
CA SER A 316 -20.52 17.24 11.63
C SER A 316 -20.95 18.35 10.65
N LEU A 317 -22.21 18.36 10.21
CA LEU A 317 -22.75 19.40 9.32
C LEU A 317 -22.77 20.79 9.98
N GLU A 318 -22.99 20.89 11.29
CA GLU A 318 -22.93 22.16 12.02
C GLU A 318 -21.49 22.67 12.13
N MET A 319 -20.53 21.79 12.42
CA MET A 319 -19.10 22.11 12.43
C MET A 319 -18.63 22.64 11.07
N MET A 320 -19.11 22.06 9.96
CA MET A 320 -18.88 22.55 8.58
C MET A 320 -19.40 23.98 8.30
N THR A 321 -20.30 24.52 9.15
CA THR A 321 -20.78 25.90 9.02
C THR A 321 -19.97 26.91 9.83
N GLU A 322 -19.01 26.47 10.64
CA GLU A 322 -18.16 27.32 11.47
C GLU A 322 -17.00 27.94 10.65
N LEU A 323 -17.37 28.72 9.63
CA LEU A 323 -16.45 29.40 8.71
C LEU A 323 -16.47 30.92 8.92
N GLU A 324 -15.33 31.58 8.80
CA GLU A 324 -15.24 33.04 8.75
C GLU A 324 -15.25 33.56 7.30
N ASP A 325 -15.69 34.81 7.08
CA ASP A 325 -15.72 35.45 5.74
C ASP A 325 -14.61 36.50 5.66
N GLU A 326 -13.41 36.04 5.37
CA GLU A 326 -12.19 36.86 5.37
C GLU A 326 -11.87 37.37 3.97
N ALA A 327 -11.42 38.63 3.88
CA ALA A 327 -11.14 39.27 2.60
C ALA A 327 -9.85 38.72 1.97
N GLU A 328 -8.85 38.37 2.78
CA GLU A 328 -7.59 37.76 2.33
C GLU A 328 -7.84 36.42 1.61
N TRP A 329 -8.78 35.61 2.09
CA TRP A 329 -9.13 34.29 1.54
C TRP A 329 -9.42 34.30 0.04
N TYR A 330 -9.97 35.40 -0.49
CA TYR A 330 -10.31 35.52 -1.91
C TYR A 330 -9.09 35.75 -2.83
N MET A 331 -8.00 36.26 -2.26
CA MET A 331 -6.87 36.82 -2.98
C MET A 331 -5.58 36.01 -2.81
N ALA A 332 -5.51 35.17 -1.80
CA ALA A 332 -4.40 34.28 -1.53
C ALA A 332 -4.81 32.82 -1.79
N ASP A 333 -3.80 32.01 -2.12
CA ASP A 333 -3.89 30.56 -2.09
C ASP A 333 -3.45 30.15 -0.70
N ASP A 334 -4.36 30.30 0.28
CA ASP A 334 -4.12 29.83 1.64
C ASP A 334 -4.17 28.30 1.57
N GLN A 335 -3.04 27.71 1.21
CA GLN A 335 -2.70 26.32 1.50
C GLN A 335 -1.99 26.23 2.86
N ASP A 336 -2.15 27.23 3.73
CA ASP A 336 -1.62 27.19 5.08
C ASP A 336 -2.37 26.08 5.84
N GLU A 337 -1.63 25.05 6.26
CA GLU A 337 -2.17 23.91 7.02
C GLU A 337 -2.74 24.34 8.39
N GLU A 338 -2.63 25.62 8.79
CA GLU A 338 -3.37 26.19 9.92
C GLU A 338 -4.91 26.00 9.79
N ASP A 339 -5.44 25.82 8.56
CA ASP A 339 -6.86 25.56 8.32
C ASP A 339 -7.29 24.09 8.58
N THR A 340 -6.37 23.12 8.71
CA THR A 340 -6.71 21.68 8.85
C THR A 340 -7.37 21.35 10.19
N ASP A 341 -7.05 22.11 11.23
CA ASP A 341 -7.58 21.91 12.59
C ASP A 341 -8.88 22.68 12.83
N THR A 342 -9.42 23.34 11.80
CA THR A 342 -10.70 24.05 11.94
C THR A 342 -11.86 23.07 12.03
N ASN A 343 -12.89 23.42 12.81
CA ASN A 343 -14.11 22.61 12.88
C ASN A 343 -14.76 22.38 11.50
N SER A 344 -14.58 23.32 10.57
CA SER A 344 -15.14 23.18 9.24
C SER A 344 -14.56 21.98 8.48
N VAL A 345 -13.24 21.80 8.55
CA VAL A 345 -12.49 20.70 7.93
C VAL A 345 -12.73 19.39 8.69
N ILE A 346 -12.65 19.41 10.02
CA ILE A 346 -12.94 18.21 10.84
C ILE A 346 -14.37 17.70 10.62
N GLY A 347 -15.35 18.61 10.49
CA GLY A 347 -16.73 18.25 10.17
C GLY A 347 -16.87 17.59 8.80
N GLU A 348 -16.13 18.05 7.80
CA GLU A 348 -16.09 17.46 6.46
C GLU A 348 -15.45 16.08 6.47
N GLN A 349 -14.27 15.94 7.08
CA GLN A 349 -13.56 14.66 7.23
C GLN A 349 -14.42 13.64 7.98
N ALA A 350 -15.16 14.07 8.99
CA ALA A 350 -16.10 13.22 9.71
C ALA A 350 -17.19 12.65 8.80
N ILE A 351 -17.76 13.47 7.90
CA ILE A 351 -18.77 13.01 6.95
C ILE A 351 -18.19 11.99 5.97
N ASP A 352 -16.99 12.23 5.45
CA ASP A 352 -16.31 11.28 4.56
C ASP A 352 -16.06 9.92 5.24
N ARG A 353 -15.34 9.95 6.37
CA ARG A 353 -14.97 8.75 7.13
C ARG A 353 -16.18 7.95 7.60
N LEU A 354 -17.22 8.63 8.11
CA LEU A 354 -18.48 7.96 8.47
C LEU A 354 -19.21 7.39 7.24
N SER A 355 -19.14 8.05 6.09
CA SER A 355 -19.73 7.56 4.84
C SER A 355 -19.04 6.29 4.37
N ARG A 356 -17.71 6.24 4.42
CA ARG A 356 -16.90 5.07 4.05
C ARG A 356 -17.14 3.90 5.01
N ALA A 357 -17.11 4.15 6.32
CA ALA A 357 -17.33 3.12 7.34
C ALA A 357 -18.77 2.56 7.35
N LEU A 358 -19.78 3.44 7.36
CA LEU A 358 -21.17 3.02 7.55
C LEU A 358 -21.90 2.73 6.23
N GLY A 359 -21.38 3.24 5.12
CA GLY A 359 -21.89 3.02 3.77
C GLY A 359 -23.17 3.78 3.43
N GLY A 360 -23.35 4.04 2.13
CA GLY A 360 -24.43 4.91 1.63
C GLY A 360 -25.87 4.47 1.93
N LYS A 361 -26.15 3.20 2.25
CA LYS A 361 -27.52 2.79 2.63
C LYS A 361 -27.97 3.36 3.98
N VAL A 362 -27.03 3.68 4.86
CA VAL A 362 -27.29 4.15 6.23
C VAL A 362 -27.15 5.66 6.33
N ILE A 363 -26.06 6.20 5.77
CA ILE A 363 -25.72 7.62 5.89
C ILE A 363 -26.58 8.50 4.98
N LEU A 364 -26.75 8.11 3.71
CA LEU A 364 -27.37 8.94 2.68
C LEU A 364 -28.79 9.40 3.04
N PRO A 365 -29.71 8.54 3.54
CA PRO A 365 -31.06 8.98 3.91
C PRO A 365 -31.09 10.05 5.00
N VAL A 366 -30.12 10.02 5.91
CA VAL A 366 -30.00 10.99 7.02
C VAL A 366 -29.45 12.30 6.48
N ILE A 367 -28.29 12.26 5.80
CA ILE A 367 -27.63 13.45 5.25
C ILE A 367 -28.55 14.20 4.26
N PHE A 368 -29.19 13.49 3.32
CA PHE A 368 -30.14 14.11 2.37
C PHE A 368 -31.44 14.61 3.02
N GLY A 369 -31.69 14.31 4.30
CA GLY A 369 -32.72 14.98 5.10
C GLY A 369 -32.38 16.44 5.47
N TYR A 370 -31.09 16.80 5.40
CA TYR A 370 -30.54 18.12 5.73
C TYR A 370 -30.09 18.90 4.48
N ILE A 371 -29.33 18.28 3.57
CA ILE A 371 -28.71 18.96 2.42
C ILE A 371 -29.67 19.85 1.63
N PRO A 372 -30.86 19.39 1.18
CA PRO A 372 -31.77 20.24 0.41
C PRO A 372 -32.21 21.49 1.18
N LYS A 373 -32.34 21.42 2.50
CA LYS A 373 -32.69 22.59 3.35
C LYS A 373 -31.51 23.54 3.50
N MET A 374 -30.30 22.99 3.64
CA MET A 374 -29.07 23.77 3.73
C MET A 374 -28.82 24.55 2.43
N LEU A 375 -28.93 23.88 1.28
CA LEU A 375 -28.78 24.48 -0.05
C LEU A 375 -29.87 25.52 -0.38
N ALA A 376 -31.09 25.32 0.11
CA ALA A 376 -32.19 26.28 -0.07
C ALA A 376 -32.12 27.52 0.85
N ASN A 377 -31.13 27.60 1.77
CA ASN A 377 -31.01 28.72 2.67
C ASN A 377 -30.40 29.95 1.98
N GLU A 378 -31.24 30.84 1.45
CA GLU A 378 -30.79 32.04 0.73
C GLU A 378 -30.04 33.05 1.62
N GLN A 379 -30.31 33.07 2.93
CA GLN A 379 -29.75 34.09 3.85
C GLN A 379 -28.40 33.68 4.45
N GLU A 380 -28.13 32.38 4.55
CA GLU A 380 -26.91 31.86 5.18
C GLU A 380 -26.05 31.13 4.16
N TRP A 381 -25.00 31.79 3.66
CA TRP A 381 -24.11 31.20 2.67
C TRP A 381 -23.32 30.02 3.25
N LYS A 382 -23.02 30.02 4.56
CA LYS A 382 -22.29 28.95 5.24
C LYS A 382 -23.06 27.63 5.20
N CYS A 383 -24.39 27.69 5.30
CA CYS A 383 -25.25 26.52 5.11
C CYS A 383 -25.16 25.98 3.68
N ARG A 384 -25.23 26.85 2.67
CA ARG A 384 -25.15 26.42 1.26
C ARG A 384 -23.77 25.82 0.95
N HIS A 385 -22.71 26.45 1.46
CA HIS A 385 -21.34 25.94 1.40
C HIS A 385 -21.22 24.55 2.02
N ALA A 386 -21.58 24.40 3.31
CA ALA A 386 -21.51 23.12 4.01
C ALA A 386 -22.36 22.03 3.34
N GLY A 387 -23.52 22.39 2.78
CA GLY A 387 -24.35 21.46 2.02
C GLY A 387 -23.67 20.92 0.76
N LEU A 388 -22.88 21.73 0.06
CA LEU A 388 -22.09 21.31 -1.12
C LEU A 388 -20.87 20.47 -0.70
N MET A 389 -20.13 20.91 0.31
CA MET A 389 -18.98 20.16 0.83
C MET A 389 -19.40 18.80 1.40
N ALA A 390 -20.59 18.69 2.02
CA ALA A 390 -21.12 17.41 2.47
C ALA A 390 -21.48 16.46 1.31
N ILE A 391 -21.90 16.98 0.14
CA ILE A 391 -22.05 16.16 -1.09
C ILE A 391 -20.69 15.67 -1.56
N SER A 392 -19.67 16.53 -1.50
CA SER A 392 -18.29 16.19 -1.84
C SER A 392 -17.78 15.05 -0.98
N ALA A 393 -17.80 15.24 0.34
CA ALA A 393 -17.26 14.30 1.32
C ALA A 393 -17.93 12.92 1.29
N MET A 394 -19.24 12.82 1.03
CA MET A 394 -19.90 11.51 1.05
C MET A 394 -19.76 10.71 -0.25
N GLY A 395 -19.20 11.30 -1.32
CA GLY A 395 -19.20 10.71 -2.67
C GLY A 395 -18.51 9.36 -2.75
N GLU A 396 -17.30 9.22 -2.17
CA GLU A 396 -16.56 7.96 -2.12
C GLU A 396 -17.32 6.86 -1.35
N GLY A 397 -17.70 7.13 -0.10
CA GLY A 397 -18.37 6.14 0.77
C GLY A 397 -19.81 5.79 0.36
N CYS A 398 -20.48 6.67 -0.39
CA CYS A 398 -21.87 6.49 -0.82
C CYS A 398 -22.03 6.25 -2.33
N GLY A 399 -20.94 6.17 -3.10
CA GLY A 399 -20.92 6.22 -4.56
C GLY A 399 -21.89 5.24 -5.22
N ARG A 400 -21.87 3.97 -4.80
CA ARG A 400 -22.77 2.92 -5.33
C ARG A 400 -24.26 3.25 -5.24
N VAL A 401 -24.69 3.97 -4.19
CA VAL A 401 -26.10 4.37 -4.00
C VAL A 401 -26.37 5.70 -4.72
N MET A 402 -25.41 6.64 -4.66
CA MET A 402 -25.52 7.95 -5.30
C MET A 402 -25.53 7.87 -6.82
N GLU A 403 -24.82 6.92 -7.44
CA GLU A 403 -24.75 6.77 -8.90
C GLU A 403 -26.16 6.59 -9.52
N GLY A 404 -27.04 5.83 -8.87
CA GLY A 404 -28.43 5.66 -9.29
C GLY A 404 -29.27 6.94 -9.26
N GLU A 405 -28.80 7.96 -8.53
CA GLU A 405 -29.43 9.27 -8.37
C GLU A 405 -28.55 10.42 -8.91
N LEU A 406 -27.46 10.08 -9.62
CA LEU A 406 -26.41 11.02 -10.03
C LEU A 406 -26.97 12.21 -10.80
N THR A 407 -27.94 11.96 -11.70
CA THR A 407 -28.61 13.03 -12.43
C THR A 407 -29.22 14.07 -11.49
N LYS A 408 -29.96 13.65 -10.45
CA LYS A 408 -30.59 14.59 -9.50
C LYS A 408 -29.54 15.37 -8.72
N ILE A 409 -28.44 14.71 -8.34
CA ILE A 409 -27.33 15.33 -7.60
C ILE A 409 -26.64 16.38 -8.47
N VAL A 410 -26.33 16.07 -9.73
CA VAL A 410 -25.75 17.03 -10.68
C VAL A 410 -26.65 18.26 -10.84
N TYR A 411 -27.95 18.07 -11.04
CA TYR A 411 -28.90 19.19 -11.15
C TYR A 411 -29.12 19.96 -9.84
N MET A 412 -28.75 19.37 -8.70
CA MET A 412 -28.76 20.03 -7.39
C MET A 412 -27.52 20.91 -7.21
N VAL A 413 -26.34 20.44 -7.62
CA VAL A 413 -25.04 21.12 -7.42
C VAL A 413 -24.78 22.22 -8.45
N VAL A 414 -24.98 21.93 -9.75
CA VAL A 414 -24.61 22.82 -10.87
C VAL A 414 -25.14 24.26 -10.75
N PRO A 415 -26.37 24.53 -10.26
CA PRO A 415 -26.85 25.90 -10.09
C PRO A 415 -25.97 26.78 -9.18
N PHE A 416 -25.28 26.19 -8.21
CA PHE A 416 -24.44 26.91 -7.24
C PHE A 416 -23.12 27.42 -7.82
N LEU A 417 -22.73 26.99 -9.03
CA LEU A 417 -21.64 27.63 -9.79
C LEU A 417 -21.92 29.11 -10.11
N ARG A 418 -23.17 29.54 -9.97
CA ARG A 418 -23.63 30.94 -10.17
C ARG A 418 -24.17 31.57 -8.88
N ASP A 419 -23.88 31.00 -7.72
CA ASP A 419 -24.30 31.56 -6.42
C ASP A 419 -23.76 32.99 -6.24
N SER A 420 -24.49 33.82 -5.50
CA SER A 420 -24.08 35.20 -5.21
C SER A 420 -22.79 35.26 -4.38
N HIS A 421 -22.56 34.26 -3.52
CA HIS A 421 -21.41 34.20 -2.63
C HIS A 421 -20.24 33.43 -3.27
N ALA A 422 -19.04 34.03 -3.27
CA ALA A 422 -17.87 33.47 -3.91
C ALA A 422 -17.42 32.14 -3.26
N ARG A 423 -17.46 32.02 -1.92
CA ARG A 423 -17.19 30.74 -1.22
C ARG A 423 -18.16 29.61 -1.63
N VAL A 424 -19.42 29.92 -1.93
CA VAL A 424 -20.39 28.90 -2.40
C VAL A 424 -20.07 28.48 -3.84
N ARG A 425 -19.65 29.41 -4.70
CA ARG A 425 -19.15 29.07 -6.05
C ARG A 425 -17.89 28.19 -5.99
N PHE A 426 -16.99 28.46 -5.05
CA PHE A 426 -15.82 27.63 -4.77
C PHE A 426 -16.24 26.21 -4.36
N ALA A 427 -17.11 26.07 -3.35
CA ALA A 427 -17.62 24.78 -2.91
C ALA A 427 -18.31 24.01 -4.05
N ALA A 428 -19.07 24.69 -4.92
CA ALA A 428 -19.68 24.06 -6.08
C ALA A 428 -18.65 23.53 -7.09
N CYS A 429 -17.54 24.25 -7.31
CA CYS A 429 -16.43 23.74 -8.12
C CYS A 429 -15.78 22.53 -7.46
N HIS A 430 -15.52 22.61 -6.14
CA HIS A 430 -14.95 21.52 -5.34
C HIS A 430 -15.80 20.24 -5.47
N THR A 431 -17.10 20.34 -5.17
CA THR A 431 -18.03 19.21 -5.27
C THR A 431 -18.07 18.61 -6.67
N ILE A 432 -18.03 19.43 -7.74
CA ILE A 432 -18.00 18.91 -9.12
C ILE A 432 -16.69 18.17 -9.41
N GLY A 433 -15.55 18.72 -8.95
CA GLY A 433 -14.25 18.08 -9.10
C GLY A 433 -14.21 16.73 -8.39
N GLN A 434 -14.65 16.67 -7.13
CA GLN A 434 -14.71 15.44 -6.36
C GLN A 434 -15.67 14.43 -6.97
N MET A 435 -16.87 14.86 -7.38
CA MET A 435 -17.82 14.00 -8.09
C MET A 435 -17.23 13.43 -9.39
N ALA A 436 -16.35 14.15 -10.08
CA ALA A 436 -15.72 13.65 -11.29
C ALA A 436 -14.78 12.47 -11.02
N THR A 437 -14.13 12.46 -9.87
CA THR A 437 -13.31 11.35 -9.39
C THR A 437 -14.19 10.21 -8.86
N ASP A 438 -15.11 10.49 -7.95
CA ASP A 438 -15.91 9.45 -7.27
C ASP A 438 -16.89 8.73 -8.22
N PHE A 439 -17.34 9.42 -9.27
CA PHE A 439 -18.24 8.90 -10.30
C PHE A 439 -17.59 8.87 -11.69
N ALA A 440 -16.28 8.62 -11.72
CA ALA A 440 -15.47 8.51 -12.93
C ALA A 440 -16.07 7.52 -13.94
N GLY A 441 -16.27 7.99 -15.17
CA GLY A 441 -16.94 7.26 -16.25
C GLY A 441 -18.40 7.70 -16.42
N PRO A 442 -19.35 7.34 -15.52
CA PRO A 442 -20.76 7.74 -15.65
C PRO A 442 -20.97 9.26 -15.70
N LEU A 443 -20.29 10.05 -14.86
CA LEU A 443 -20.47 11.50 -14.84
C LEU A 443 -19.99 12.14 -16.15
N GLN A 444 -18.77 11.81 -16.58
CA GLN A 444 -18.15 12.27 -17.81
C GLN A 444 -18.98 11.85 -19.02
N LYS A 445 -19.46 10.60 -19.07
CA LYS A 445 -20.21 10.08 -20.23
C LYS A 445 -21.61 10.66 -20.34
N ASN A 446 -22.34 10.78 -19.23
CA ASN A 446 -23.78 11.08 -19.26
C ASN A 446 -24.10 12.55 -18.95
N HIS A 447 -23.19 13.27 -18.29
CA HIS A 447 -23.45 14.60 -17.74
C HIS A 447 -22.41 15.67 -18.16
N HIS A 448 -21.45 15.36 -19.04
CA HIS A 448 -20.48 16.34 -19.55
C HIS A 448 -21.11 17.64 -20.03
N ALA A 449 -22.23 17.59 -20.76
CA ALA A 449 -22.83 18.78 -21.33
C ALA A 449 -23.34 19.75 -20.25
N VAL A 450 -24.02 19.25 -19.23
CA VAL A 450 -24.54 20.10 -18.14
C VAL A 450 -23.40 20.59 -17.24
N VAL A 451 -22.39 19.76 -16.97
CA VAL A 451 -21.25 20.15 -16.13
C VAL A 451 -20.35 21.16 -16.84
N LEU A 452 -19.79 20.80 -18.00
CA LEU A 452 -18.78 21.62 -18.69
C LEU A 452 -19.33 22.97 -19.17
N THR A 453 -20.60 23.03 -19.61
CA THR A 453 -21.20 24.31 -20.04
C THR A 453 -21.42 25.29 -18.88
N ASN A 454 -21.42 24.81 -17.63
CA ASN A 454 -21.56 25.66 -16.45
C ASN A 454 -20.24 25.85 -15.69
N LEU A 455 -19.34 24.87 -15.68
CA LEU A 455 -18.03 24.95 -15.01
C LEU A 455 -17.05 25.83 -15.77
N ILE A 456 -16.92 25.66 -17.10
CA ILE A 456 -15.95 26.41 -17.92
C ILE A 456 -16.10 27.94 -17.75
N PRO A 457 -17.31 28.52 -17.76
CA PRO A 457 -17.49 29.95 -17.51
C PRO A 457 -17.03 30.45 -16.14
N VAL A 458 -16.90 29.61 -15.11
CA VAL A 458 -16.48 30.04 -13.76
C VAL A 458 -15.02 30.51 -13.75
N MET A 459 -14.20 30.05 -14.70
CA MET A 459 -12.83 30.57 -14.91
C MET A 459 -12.80 32.07 -15.29
N ASP A 460 -13.94 32.63 -15.72
CA ASP A 460 -14.10 34.04 -16.08
C ASP A 460 -14.47 34.93 -14.87
N ASP A 461 -14.53 34.39 -13.63
CA ASP A 461 -14.91 35.12 -12.41
C ASP A 461 -13.82 36.09 -11.93
N ALA A 462 -13.56 37.12 -12.75
CA ALA A 462 -12.41 38.03 -12.66
C ALA A 462 -12.12 38.64 -11.27
N PRO A 463 -13.12 39.00 -10.44
CA PRO A 463 -12.86 39.56 -9.11
C PRO A 463 -12.29 38.55 -8.10
N TYR A 464 -12.42 37.25 -8.35
CA TYR A 464 -12.14 36.21 -7.36
C TYR A 464 -11.12 35.18 -7.89
N PRO A 465 -9.80 35.47 -7.79
CA PRO A 465 -8.74 34.57 -8.24
C PRO A 465 -8.87 33.12 -7.75
N ARG A 466 -9.20 32.91 -6.47
CA ARG A 466 -9.37 31.56 -5.88
C ARG A 466 -10.46 30.73 -6.56
N ILE A 467 -11.57 31.36 -6.93
CA ILE A 467 -12.70 30.69 -7.60
C ILE A 467 -12.29 30.28 -9.02
N ARG A 468 -11.56 31.15 -9.72
CA ARG A 468 -11.06 30.88 -11.07
C ARG A 468 -10.06 29.72 -11.07
N SER A 469 -9.15 29.72 -10.09
CA SER A 469 -8.19 28.63 -9.87
C SER A 469 -8.95 27.32 -9.61
N HIS A 470 -9.89 27.32 -8.67
CA HIS A 470 -10.60 26.10 -8.28
C HIS A 470 -11.51 25.54 -9.39
N ALA A 471 -12.09 26.38 -10.23
CA ALA A 471 -12.81 25.94 -11.41
C ALA A 471 -11.89 25.22 -12.42
N ALA A 472 -10.65 25.70 -12.58
CA ALA A 472 -9.65 25.03 -13.40
C ALA A 472 -9.14 23.73 -12.73
N ALA A 473 -9.02 23.69 -11.41
CA ALA A 473 -8.70 22.47 -10.66
C ALA A 473 -9.78 21.40 -10.84
N ALA A 474 -11.07 21.75 -10.66
CA ALA A 474 -12.18 20.81 -10.91
C ALA A 474 -12.22 20.27 -12.35
N LEU A 475 -11.71 21.05 -13.32
CA LEU A 475 -11.60 20.60 -14.71
C LEU A 475 -10.50 19.55 -14.90
N VAL A 476 -9.44 19.54 -14.08
CA VAL A 476 -8.43 18.46 -14.06
C VAL A 476 -9.12 17.14 -13.79
N ASN A 477 -9.78 17.01 -12.63
CA ASN A 477 -10.50 15.80 -12.23
C ASN A 477 -11.55 15.38 -13.28
N PHE A 478 -12.25 16.34 -13.89
CA PHE A 478 -13.22 16.03 -14.94
C PHE A 478 -12.59 15.44 -16.19
N CYS A 479 -11.36 15.84 -16.54
CA CYS A 479 -10.69 15.41 -17.76
C CYS A 479 -9.91 14.10 -17.61
N GLU A 480 -9.54 13.66 -16.41
CA GLU A 480 -8.75 12.43 -16.23
C GLU A 480 -9.43 11.19 -16.85
N ASP A 481 -10.75 11.02 -16.64
CA ASP A 481 -11.52 9.87 -17.14
C ASP A 481 -12.51 10.18 -18.28
N ILE A 482 -12.33 11.32 -18.97
CA ILE A 482 -13.21 11.67 -20.10
C ILE A 482 -12.74 11.03 -21.41
N ASP A 483 -13.69 10.48 -22.17
CA ASP A 483 -13.39 10.03 -23.53
C ASP A 483 -13.02 11.24 -24.41
N LYS A 484 -11.91 11.10 -25.15
CA LYS A 484 -11.37 12.13 -26.04
C LYS A 484 -12.39 12.67 -27.06
N ALA A 485 -13.30 11.84 -27.57
CA ALA A 485 -14.35 12.29 -28.49
C ALA A 485 -15.42 13.13 -27.80
N ILE A 486 -15.68 12.89 -26.51
CA ILE A 486 -16.59 13.69 -25.67
C ILE A 486 -15.95 15.04 -25.32
N LEU A 487 -14.64 15.07 -25.03
CA LEU A 487 -13.92 16.30 -24.68
C LEU A 487 -13.73 17.25 -25.87
N ALA A 488 -13.52 16.71 -27.08
CA ALA A 488 -13.13 17.48 -28.26
C ALA A 488 -13.96 18.76 -28.55
N PRO A 489 -15.30 18.78 -28.40
CA PRO A 489 -16.11 19.98 -28.66
C PRO A 489 -15.87 21.14 -27.67
N TYR A 490 -15.24 20.88 -26.53
CA TYR A 490 -15.03 21.86 -25.46
C TYR A 490 -13.61 22.44 -25.45
N LEU A 491 -12.67 21.83 -26.17
CA LEU A 491 -11.24 22.18 -26.11
C LEU A 491 -10.96 23.65 -26.44
N ASP A 492 -11.60 24.23 -27.47
CA ASP A 492 -11.40 25.65 -27.80
C ASP A 492 -11.80 26.57 -26.64
N ALA A 493 -12.97 26.32 -26.04
CA ALA A 493 -13.48 27.12 -24.94
C ALA A 493 -12.65 26.99 -23.65
N ILE A 494 -12.07 25.80 -23.43
CA ILE A 494 -11.17 25.50 -22.33
C ILE A 494 -9.84 26.23 -22.55
N PHE A 495 -9.15 26.01 -23.68
CA PHE A 495 -7.84 26.58 -23.93
C PHE A 495 -7.85 28.11 -24.01
N ASP A 496 -8.87 28.73 -24.60
CA ASP A 496 -8.94 30.19 -24.62
C ASP A 496 -9.02 30.80 -23.20
N ARG A 497 -9.67 30.11 -22.25
CA ARG A 497 -9.74 30.53 -20.84
C ARG A 497 -8.48 30.20 -20.06
N LEU A 498 -7.91 29.01 -20.25
CA LEU A 498 -6.64 28.65 -19.61
C LEU A 498 -5.51 29.60 -20.04
N LEU A 499 -5.47 30.01 -21.32
CA LEU A 499 -4.51 31.00 -21.82
C LEU A 499 -4.74 32.39 -21.22
N SER A 500 -6.00 32.76 -20.98
CA SER A 500 -6.37 33.98 -20.25
C SER A 500 -5.91 33.94 -18.79
N LEU A 501 -6.13 32.81 -18.09
CA LEU A 501 -5.67 32.59 -16.71
C LEU A 501 -4.14 32.66 -16.58
N LEU A 502 -3.43 32.04 -17.52
CA LEU A 502 -1.96 32.09 -17.59
C LEU A 502 -1.41 33.52 -17.79
N SER A 503 -2.21 34.41 -18.39
CA SER A 503 -1.85 35.81 -18.63
C SER A 503 -2.20 36.75 -17.47
N THR A 504 -2.66 36.23 -16.33
CA THR A 504 -2.98 37.02 -15.13
C THR A 504 -1.72 37.40 -14.34
N GLY A 505 -1.85 38.34 -13.40
CA GLY A 505 -0.77 38.72 -12.48
C GLY A 505 -0.73 37.92 -11.18
N THR A 506 -1.57 36.88 -11.05
CA THR A 506 -1.74 36.11 -9.81
C THR A 506 -1.10 34.74 -9.97
N THR A 507 0.02 34.50 -9.29
CA THR A 507 0.88 33.32 -9.50
C THR A 507 0.13 31.99 -9.37
N PHE A 508 -0.61 31.75 -8.28
CA PHE A 508 -1.32 30.48 -8.08
C PHE A 508 -2.39 30.19 -9.15
N VAL A 509 -3.00 31.23 -9.73
CA VAL A 509 -3.94 31.08 -10.85
C VAL A 509 -3.20 30.65 -12.11
N GLN A 510 -2.01 31.21 -12.36
CA GLN A 510 -1.16 30.80 -13.47
C GLN A 510 -0.69 29.35 -13.31
N GLU A 511 -0.28 29.00 -12.09
CA GLU A 511 0.12 27.64 -11.73
C GLU A 511 -0.97 26.62 -12.01
N GLN A 512 -2.18 26.86 -11.49
CA GLN A 512 -3.31 25.97 -11.72
C GLN A 512 -3.69 25.91 -13.21
N ALA A 513 -3.63 27.03 -13.93
CA ALA A 513 -3.88 27.02 -15.38
C ALA A 513 -2.89 26.12 -16.14
N ILE A 514 -1.61 26.13 -15.76
CA ILE A 514 -0.58 25.25 -16.35
C ILE A 514 -0.88 23.78 -16.04
N THR A 515 -1.22 23.46 -14.80
CA THR A 515 -1.59 22.10 -14.39
C THR A 515 -2.83 21.61 -15.17
N THR A 516 -3.87 22.44 -15.26
CA THR A 516 -5.07 22.09 -16.03
C THR A 516 -4.79 21.96 -17.52
N MET A 517 -3.90 22.78 -18.11
CA MET A 517 -3.47 22.59 -19.51
C MET A 517 -2.78 21.23 -19.71
N ALA A 518 -1.96 20.78 -18.75
CA ALA A 518 -1.28 19.50 -18.83
C ALA A 518 -2.27 18.33 -18.82
N ALA A 519 -3.20 18.32 -17.87
CA ALA A 519 -4.23 17.28 -17.76
C ALA A 519 -5.14 17.24 -19.01
N VAL A 520 -5.63 18.40 -19.48
CA VAL A 520 -6.46 18.48 -20.68
C VAL A 520 -5.68 18.04 -21.93
N ALA A 521 -4.37 18.33 -22.01
CA ALA A 521 -3.53 17.90 -23.13
C ALA A 521 -3.37 16.38 -23.19
N ASP A 522 -3.18 15.74 -22.04
CA ASP A 522 -3.06 14.29 -21.92
C ASP A 522 -4.34 13.60 -22.39
N SER A 523 -5.50 14.01 -21.87
CA SER A 523 -6.81 13.45 -22.26
C SER A 523 -7.21 13.77 -23.70
N ALA A 524 -6.76 14.90 -24.26
CA ALA A 524 -7.04 15.28 -25.64
C ALA A 524 -6.21 14.48 -26.66
N GLY A 525 -5.04 13.96 -26.28
CA GLY A 525 -4.12 13.23 -27.17
C GLY A 525 -3.83 13.99 -28.47
N ASP A 526 -4.02 13.34 -29.63
CA ASP A 526 -3.78 13.96 -30.96
C ASP A 526 -4.58 15.25 -31.23
N LYS A 527 -5.69 15.51 -30.53
CA LYS A 527 -6.47 16.75 -30.71
C LYS A 527 -5.74 17.95 -30.15
N PHE A 528 -4.81 17.75 -29.22
CA PHE A 528 -3.99 18.80 -28.64
C PHE A 528 -3.05 19.46 -29.67
N LEU A 529 -2.72 18.79 -30.78
CA LEU A 529 -1.81 19.31 -31.82
C LEU A 529 -2.23 20.69 -32.35
N THR A 530 -3.52 20.99 -32.36
CA THR A 530 -4.07 22.30 -32.77
C THR A 530 -3.60 23.45 -31.86
N TYR A 531 -3.38 23.17 -30.57
CA TYR A 531 -3.04 24.15 -29.55
C TYR A 531 -1.54 24.21 -29.25
N TYR A 532 -0.78 23.16 -29.59
CA TYR A 532 0.66 23.06 -29.33
C TYR A 532 1.45 24.32 -29.69
N SER A 533 1.20 24.86 -30.89
CA SER A 533 1.90 26.06 -31.41
C SER A 533 1.63 27.34 -30.61
N ARG A 534 0.53 27.41 -29.87
CA ARG A 534 0.18 28.53 -28.97
C ARG A 534 0.72 28.28 -27.56
N VAL A 535 0.61 27.06 -27.05
CA VAL A 535 0.90 26.72 -25.65
C VAL A 535 2.40 26.58 -25.37
N MET A 536 3.13 25.80 -26.18
CA MET A 536 4.54 25.51 -25.90
C MET A 536 5.41 26.77 -25.80
N PRO A 537 5.31 27.77 -26.70
CA PRO A 537 6.09 29.00 -26.59
C PRO A 537 5.81 29.80 -25.31
N LEU A 538 4.58 29.74 -24.77
CA LEU A 538 4.21 30.42 -23.53
C LEU A 538 4.86 29.75 -22.32
N LEU A 539 4.83 28.42 -22.25
CA LEU A 539 5.52 27.66 -21.20
C LEU A 539 7.03 27.95 -21.22
N MET A 540 7.63 27.98 -22.41
CA MET A 540 9.05 28.36 -22.55
C MET A 540 9.31 29.81 -22.15
N SER A 541 8.34 30.71 -22.32
CA SER A 541 8.42 32.08 -21.81
C SER A 541 8.42 32.14 -20.29
N VAL A 542 7.55 31.37 -19.62
CA VAL A 542 7.52 31.26 -18.16
C VAL A 542 8.86 30.78 -17.63
N LEU A 543 9.39 29.69 -18.20
CA LEU A 543 10.71 29.13 -17.82
C LEU A 543 11.87 30.13 -18.01
N ARG A 544 11.77 31.03 -18.99
CA ARG A 544 12.79 32.08 -19.23
C ARG A 544 12.70 33.25 -18.26
N GLN A 545 11.50 33.65 -17.86
CA GLN A 545 11.26 34.92 -17.17
C GLN A 545 11.10 34.78 -15.66
N ALA A 546 10.45 33.71 -15.22
CA ALA A 546 10.10 33.52 -13.81
C ALA A 546 11.29 32.92 -13.06
N THR A 547 12.40 33.64 -12.89
CA THR A 547 13.65 33.12 -12.27
C THR A 547 13.82 33.45 -10.80
N SER A 548 12.93 34.26 -10.22
CA SER A 548 12.99 34.65 -8.81
C SER A 548 12.52 33.50 -7.89
N PRO A 549 12.96 33.45 -6.61
CA PRO A 549 12.55 32.41 -5.65
C PRO A 549 11.03 32.27 -5.47
N GLU A 550 10.28 33.36 -5.53
CA GLU A 550 8.81 33.38 -5.43
C GLU A 550 8.07 32.65 -6.58
N TYR A 551 8.77 32.35 -7.69
CA TYR A 551 8.20 31.65 -8.86
C TYR A 551 8.71 30.22 -9.02
N ARG A 552 9.41 29.66 -8.05
CA ARG A 552 9.97 28.31 -8.12
C ARG A 552 8.89 27.27 -8.45
N LEU A 553 7.76 27.29 -7.75
CA LEU A 553 6.64 26.37 -8.00
C LEU A 553 6.04 26.54 -9.39
N LEU A 554 5.80 27.78 -9.82
CA LEU A 554 5.36 28.10 -11.19
C LEU A 554 6.31 27.56 -12.27
N ARG A 555 7.63 27.68 -12.08
CA ARG A 555 8.62 27.05 -12.99
C ARG A 555 8.51 25.53 -12.97
N GLY A 556 8.40 24.93 -11.78
CA GLY A 556 8.19 23.50 -11.58
C GLY A 556 7.03 22.96 -12.41
N LYS A 557 5.84 23.53 -12.21
CA LYS A 557 4.62 23.20 -12.95
C LYS A 557 4.77 23.45 -14.46
N ALA A 558 5.48 24.51 -14.88
CA ALA A 558 5.76 24.77 -16.29
C ALA A 558 6.69 23.72 -16.94
N MET A 559 7.71 23.24 -16.21
CA MET A 559 8.58 22.14 -16.66
C MET A 559 7.77 20.86 -16.82
N GLU A 560 6.94 20.54 -15.83
CA GLU A 560 6.03 19.40 -15.88
C GLU A 560 5.10 19.47 -17.08
N CYS A 561 4.32 20.54 -17.23
CA CYS A 561 3.38 20.71 -18.33
C CYS A 561 4.08 20.63 -19.70
N GLY A 562 5.24 21.28 -19.86
CA GLY A 562 6.02 21.22 -21.09
C GLY A 562 6.50 19.79 -21.41
N SER A 563 6.92 19.03 -20.40
CA SER A 563 7.37 17.64 -20.56
C SER A 563 6.22 16.64 -20.81
N LEU A 564 5.05 16.84 -20.20
CA LEU A 564 3.84 16.05 -20.47
C LEU A 564 3.32 16.30 -21.87
N ILE A 565 3.27 17.58 -22.29
CA ILE A 565 2.94 17.93 -23.67
C ILE A 565 3.90 17.27 -24.65
N ALA A 566 5.21 17.29 -24.37
CA ALA A 566 6.20 16.62 -25.21
C ALA A 566 5.93 15.11 -25.34
N LEU A 567 5.51 14.46 -24.25
CA LEU A 567 5.11 13.05 -24.24
C LEU A 567 3.85 12.81 -25.09
N ALA A 568 2.82 13.64 -24.94
CA ALA A 568 1.55 13.51 -25.66
C ALA A 568 1.68 13.73 -27.18
N VAL A 569 2.49 14.70 -27.61
CA VAL A 569 2.67 15.01 -29.05
C VAL A 569 3.76 14.16 -29.73
N GLY A 570 4.63 13.52 -28.94
CA GLY A 570 5.72 12.68 -29.40
C GLY A 570 6.94 13.44 -29.95
N LYS A 571 7.99 12.67 -30.20
CA LYS A 571 9.34 13.16 -30.55
C LYS A 571 9.37 14.08 -31.77
N GLU A 572 8.63 13.75 -32.83
CA GLU A 572 8.69 14.48 -34.10
C GLU A 572 8.14 15.91 -33.96
N VAL A 573 7.02 16.08 -33.25
CA VAL A 573 6.40 17.38 -33.02
C VAL A 573 7.20 18.21 -32.02
N PHE A 574 7.80 17.54 -31.01
CA PHE A 574 8.61 18.21 -29.99
C PHE A 574 10.00 18.64 -30.49
N ALA A 575 10.54 18.01 -31.54
CA ALA A 575 11.89 18.22 -32.05
C ALA A 575 12.35 19.69 -32.18
N PRO A 576 11.54 20.65 -32.66
CA PRO A 576 11.95 22.06 -32.77
C PRO A 576 12.28 22.72 -31.43
N HIS A 577 11.68 22.25 -30.32
CA HIS A 577 11.81 22.85 -29.00
C HIS A 577 12.77 22.10 -28.07
N VAL A 578 13.18 20.86 -28.41
CA VAL A 578 14.04 19.99 -27.58
C VAL A 578 15.27 20.73 -27.06
N GLN A 579 16.04 21.37 -27.94
CA GLN A 579 17.32 21.99 -27.57
C GLN A 579 17.14 23.16 -26.60
N GLU A 580 16.15 24.03 -26.85
CA GLU A 580 15.88 25.16 -25.97
C GLU A 580 15.24 24.69 -24.64
N PHE A 581 14.36 23.70 -24.67
CA PHE A 581 13.75 23.13 -23.46
C PHE A 581 14.79 22.49 -22.55
N ILE A 582 15.65 21.62 -23.09
CA ILE A 582 16.77 21.01 -22.35
C ILE A 582 17.68 22.08 -21.75
N LYS A 583 18.02 23.12 -22.52
CA LYS A 583 18.83 24.23 -22.01
C LYS A 583 18.19 24.91 -20.79
N LEU A 584 16.87 25.10 -20.80
CA LEU A 584 16.12 25.67 -19.67
C LEU A 584 16.14 24.73 -18.46
N LEU A 585 15.98 23.42 -18.65
CA LEU A 585 16.09 22.44 -17.56
C LEU A 585 17.49 22.44 -16.93
N VAL A 586 18.56 22.47 -17.74
CA VAL A 586 19.94 22.57 -17.23
C VAL A 586 20.15 23.86 -16.45
N GLN A 587 19.64 24.99 -16.95
CA GLN A 587 19.74 26.27 -16.24
C GLN A 587 19.06 26.20 -14.87
N THR A 588 17.84 25.65 -14.81
CA THR A 588 17.13 25.43 -13.54
C THR A 588 17.96 24.53 -12.61
N GLN A 589 18.45 23.40 -13.12
CA GLN A 589 19.27 22.46 -12.34
C GLN A 589 20.51 23.12 -11.73
N THR A 590 21.21 23.96 -12.50
CA THR A 590 22.41 24.66 -12.02
C THR A 590 22.11 25.78 -11.02
N SER A 591 20.84 26.21 -10.92
CA SER A 591 20.40 27.24 -9.98
C SER A 591 19.87 26.67 -8.65
N LEU A 592 19.72 25.34 -8.54
CA LEU A 592 19.32 24.69 -7.29
C LEU A 592 20.51 24.70 -6.32
N VAL A 593 20.34 25.41 -5.21
CA VAL A 593 21.36 25.55 -4.14
C VAL A 593 20.83 25.04 -2.79
N GLU A 594 19.52 25.14 -2.58
CA GLU A 594 18.82 24.68 -1.38
C GLU A 594 18.54 23.18 -1.48
N ALA A 595 18.67 22.46 -0.36
CA ALA A 595 18.50 21.00 -0.31
C ALA A 595 17.03 20.55 -0.42
N ASP A 596 16.10 21.48 -0.22
CA ASP A 596 14.65 21.31 -0.16
C ASP A 596 13.91 22.19 -1.19
N ASP A 597 14.60 22.60 -2.28
CA ASP A 597 13.96 23.44 -3.31
C ASP A 597 12.80 22.67 -3.98
N PRO A 598 11.56 23.23 -3.99
CA PRO A 598 10.37 22.55 -4.46
C PRO A 598 10.41 22.21 -5.97
N GLN A 599 11.33 22.80 -6.74
CA GLN A 599 11.50 22.46 -8.16
C GLN A 599 12.17 21.11 -8.40
N THR A 600 12.84 20.54 -7.41
CA THR A 600 13.69 19.35 -7.58
C THR A 600 12.88 18.17 -8.11
N SER A 601 11.74 17.84 -7.48
CA SER A 601 10.85 16.76 -7.90
C SER A 601 10.32 16.96 -9.32
N TYR A 602 9.82 18.16 -9.64
CA TYR A 602 9.35 18.52 -10.98
C TYR A 602 10.44 18.39 -12.04
N LEU A 603 11.67 18.82 -11.73
CA LEU A 603 12.81 18.74 -12.63
C LEU A 603 13.19 17.28 -12.90
N LEU A 604 13.27 16.45 -11.86
CA LEU A 604 13.58 15.02 -11.98
C LEU A 604 12.54 14.30 -12.85
N ALA A 605 11.24 14.54 -12.60
CA ALA A 605 10.15 13.98 -13.40
C ALA A 605 10.17 14.49 -14.85
N ALA A 606 10.43 15.78 -15.07
CA ALA A 606 10.55 16.36 -16.41
C ALA A 606 11.69 15.72 -17.21
N TRP A 607 12.86 15.49 -16.57
CA TRP A 607 13.97 14.79 -17.24
C TRP A 607 13.60 13.37 -17.64
N ALA A 608 12.91 12.62 -16.78
CA ALA A 608 12.49 11.26 -17.11
C ALA A 608 11.47 11.22 -18.27
N ARG A 609 10.51 12.16 -18.30
CA ARG A 609 9.57 12.29 -19.42
C ARG A 609 10.29 12.66 -20.71
N VAL A 610 11.25 13.59 -20.67
CA VAL A 610 12.08 13.94 -21.84
C VAL A 610 12.93 12.75 -22.30
N CYS A 611 13.46 11.94 -21.38
CA CYS A 611 14.15 10.70 -21.70
C CYS A 611 13.24 9.71 -22.45
N LYS A 612 12.01 9.50 -21.95
CA LYS A 612 11.01 8.65 -22.60
C LYS A 612 10.65 9.14 -24.01
N VAL A 613 10.57 10.46 -24.22
CA VAL A 613 10.30 11.06 -25.54
C VAL A 613 11.45 10.88 -26.52
N LEU A 614 12.69 11.10 -26.07
CA LEU A 614 13.87 11.09 -26.95
C LEU A 614 14.42 9.67 -27.19
N GLY A 615 14.23 8.77 -26.22
CA GLY A 615 14.80 7.43 -26.20
C GLY A 615 16.34 7.49 -26.24
N PRO A 616 17.00 6.72 -27.12
CA PRO A 616 18.47 6.70 -27.24
C PRO A 616 19.12 8.07 -27.50
N ASP A 617 18.40 9.04 -28.08
CA ASP A 617 18.92 10.39 -28.32
C ASP A 617 19.10 11.21 -27.03
N PHE A 618 18.65 10.68 -25.88
CA PHE A 618 18.85 11.30 -24.57
C PHE A 618 20.23 11.02 -23.96
N VAL A 619 20.94 9.98 -24.42
CA VAL A 619 22.25 9.55 -23.87
C VAL A 619 23.26 10.70 -23.69
N PRO A 620 23.41 11.67 -24.62
CA PRO A 620 24.35 12.79 -24.45
C PRO A 620 24.09 13.70 -23.24
N TYR A 621 22.89 13.64 -22.64
CA TYR A 621 22.52 14.47 -21.50
C TYR A 621 22.71 13.76 -20.15
N LEU A 622 23.06 12.47 -20.12
CA LEU A 622 23.22 11.71 -18.88
C LEU A 622 24.28 12.28 -17.94
N ASP A 623 25.38 12.80 -18.48
CA ASP A 623 26.45 13.43 -17.69
C ASP A 623 25.97 14.67 -16.92
N ILE A 624 24.85 15.26 -17.34
CA ILE A 624 24.22 16.40 -16.68
C ILE A 624 23.16 15.92 -15.67
N VAL A 625 22.36 14.93 -16.04
CA VAL A 625 21.17 14.51 -15.29
C VAL A 625 21.49 13.52 -14.16
N MET A 626 22.45 12.62 -14.38
CA MET A 626 22.77 11.56 -13.41
C MET A 626 23.41 12.07 -12.12
N PRO A 627 24.36 13.04 -12.11
CA PRO A 627 24.99 13.47 -10.87
C PRO A 627 24.03 13.94 -9.76
N PRO A 628 23.08 14.88 -10.00
CA PRO A 628 22.14 15.29 -8.96
C PRO A 628 21.18 14.17 -8.57
N LEU A 629 20.72 13.37 -9.54
CA LEU A 629 19.84 12.23 -9.28
C LEU A 629 20.47 11.21 -8.31
N LEU A 630 21.76 10.91 -8.50
CA LEU A 630 22.51 10.00 -7.63
C LEU A 630 22.72 10.59 -6.23
N VAL A 631 22.73 11.92 -6.06
CA VAL A 631 22.76 12.58 -4.75
C VAL A 631 21.42 12.36 -4.03
N SER A 632 20.30 12.67 -4.69
CA SER A 632 18.95 12.45 -4.15
C SER A 632 18.71 10.98 -3.78
N ALA A 633 19.13 10.04 -4.64
CA ALA A 633 19.02 8.61 -4.36
C ALA A 633 19.91 8.15 -3.17
N ARG A 634 20.91 8.93 -2.76
CA ARG A 634 21.81 8.65 -1.61
C ARG A 634 21.43 9.40 -0.33
N LEU A 635 20.34 10.18 -0.33
CA LEU A 635 19.84 10.85 0.87
C LEU A 635 19.66 9.84 2.01
N LYS A 636 20.04 10.26 3.22
CA LYS A 636 19.91 9.48 4.45
C LYS A 636 18.66 9.96 5.19
N PRO A 637 17.95 9.06 5.90
CA PRO A 637 16.86 9.48 6.77
C PRO A 637 17.41 10.41 7.86
N ASP A 638 16.77 11.57 8.03
CA ASP A 638 16.95 12.38 9.22
C ASP A 638 16.05 11.82 10.32
N LEU A 639 16.67 11.50 11.46
CA LEU A 639 16.03 10.85 12.60
C LEU A 639 16.13 11.75 13.83
N ALA A 640 14.99 11.96 14.48
CA ALA A 640 14.89 12.59 15.79
C ALA A 640 14.43 11.55 16.80
N VAL A 641 15.02 11.52 18.00
CA VAL A 641 14.55 10.65 19.08
C VAL A 641 14.15 11.54 20.24
N LEU A 642 12.86 11.54 20.57
CA LEU A 642 12.26 12.40 21.58
C LEU A 642 11.72 11.59 22.74
N ASP A 643 11.78 12.20 23.92
CA ASP A 643 11.14 11.68 25.12
C ASP A 643 9.63 11.98 25.06
N PRO A 644 8.74 11.14 25.64
CA PRO A 644 7.27 11.32 25.58
C PRO A 644 6.72 12.60 26.21
N GLU A 645 7.54 13.34 26.97
CA GLU A 645 7.16 14.61 27.59
C GLU A 645 7.62 15.83 26.77
N GLU A 646 8.41 15.64 25.72
CA GLU A 646 8.78 16.74 24.85
C GLU A 646 7.60 17.09 23.95
N ASP A 647 7.23 18.37 23.97
CA ASP A 647 6.26 18.95 23.04
C ASP A 647 6.87 18.89 21.63
N ILE A 648 6.46 17.86 20.89
CA ILE A 648 6.97 17.52 19.56
C ILE A 648 6.73 18.70 18.62
N ASP A 649 5.50 19.22 18.63
CA ASP A 649 5.03 20.29 17.76
C ASP A 649 5.83 21.58 17.96
N SER A 650 6.30 21.83 19.19
CA SER A 650 7.15 23.00 19.48
C SER A 650 8.58 22.94 18.92
N LYS A 651 9.09 21.75 18.61
CA LYS A 651 10.51 21.54 18.19
C LYS A 651 10.66 21.01 16.77
N TYR A 652 9.72 20.19 16.33
CA TYR A 652 9.68 19.54 15.05
C TYR A 652 8.27 19.71 14.53
N ALA A 653 8.03 20.87 13.92
CA ALA A 653 6.76 21.12 13.27
C ALA A 653 6.53 20.03 12.20
N ALA A 654 5.32 19.50 12.14
CA ALA A 654 4.91 18.59 11.07
C ALA A 654 5.19 19.22 9.68
N GLU A 655 5.06 20.56 9.60
CA GLU A 655 5.39 21.44 8.47
C GLU A 655 6.77 21.18 7.83
N ASP A 656 7.77 20.82 8.64
CA ASP A 656 9.13 20.52 8.16
C ASP A 656 9.25 19.10 7.57
N GLY A 657 8.13 18.37 7.46
CA GLY A 657 8.00 17.02 6.93
C GLY A 657 8.36 15.95 7.95
N TRP A 658 8.15 16.17 9.25
CA TRP A 658 8.48 15.20 10.30
C TRP A 658 7.27 14.37 10.73
N GLU A 659 7.42 13.06 10.71
CA GLU A 659 6.46 12.11 11.27
C GLU A 659 7.05 11.36 12.45
N PHE A 660 6.29 11.24 13.55
CA PHE A 660 6.76 10.61 14.78
C PHE A 660 6.03 9.31 15.06
N VAL A 661 6.79 8.24 15.30
CA VAL A 661 6.27 6.94 15.70
C VAL A 661 6.73 6.61 17.12
N GLY A 662 5.80 6.19 17.97
CA GLY A 662 6.13 5.68 19.30
C GLY A 662 6.78 4.30 19.23
N VAL A 663 8.04 4.18 19.64
CA VAL A 663 8.78 2.91 19.70
C VAL A 663 9.39 2.76 21.09
N ASP A 664 9.03 1.68 21.80
CA ASP A 664 9.55 1.35 23.14
C ASP A 664 9.49 2.51 24.17
N GLY A 665 8.49 3.38 24.06
CA GLY A 665 8.31 4.52 24.97
C GLY A 665 9.13 5.76 24.62
N GLN A 666 9.69 5.84 23.42
CA GLN A 666 10.28 7.04 22.82
C GLN A 666 9.52 7.40 21.53
N HIS A 667 9.53 8.67 21.13
CA HIS A 667 9.04 9.07 19.82
C HIS A 667 10.22 9.15 18.84
N ILE A 668 10.19 8.34 17.79
CA ILE A 668 11.16 8.41 16.71
C ILE A 668 10.54 9.23 15.59
N GLY A 669 11.07 10.44 15.39
CA GLY A 669 10.79 11.32 14.26
C GLY A 669 11.56 10.90 13.03
N ILE A 670 10.89 10.88 11.89
CA ILE A 670 11.49 10.63 10.57
C ILE A 670 11.06 11.80 9.68
N LYS A 671 12.03 12.47 9.05
CA LYS A 671 11.71 13.49 8.04
C LYS A 671 11.32 12.83 6.71
N THR A 672 10.01 12.66 6.47
CA THR A 672 9.45 11.89 5.34
C THR A 672 9.62 12.58 3.99
N THR A 673 9.63 13.91 3.93
CA THR A 673 9.86 14.67 2.68
C THR A 673 11.19 14.32 1.99
N ILE A 674 12.25 14.08 2.77
CA ILE A 674 13.56 13.63 2.26
C ILE A 674 13.45 12.21 1.66
N LEU A 675 12.58 11.37 2.22
CA LEU A 675 12.37 10.01 1.78
C LEU A 675 11.53 9.94 0.50
N GLU A 676 10.57 10.85 0.33
CA GLU A 676 9.81 11.00 -0.93
C GLU A 676 10.71 11.43 -2.09
N GLU A 677 11.60 12.40 -1.87
CA GLU A 677 12.60 12.79 -2.89
C GLU A 677 13.49 11.60 -3.26
N LYS A 678 13.97 10.87 -2.25
CA LYS A 678 14.76 9.66 -2.45
C LYS A 678 14.00 8.60 -3.24
N CYS A 679 12.72 8.38 -2.93
CA CYS A 679 11.85 7.44 -3.63
C CYS A 679 11.71 7.83 -5.10
N THR A 680 11.34 9.09 -5.36
CA THR A 680 11.22 9.67 -6.70
C THR A 680 12.52 9.50 -7.49
N ALA A 681 13.68 9.77 -6.88
CA ALA A 681 14.97 9.61 -7.54
C ALA A 681 15.24 8.15 -7.96
N ILE A 682 14.87 7.17 -7.14
CA ILE A 682 15.03 5.75 -7.48
C ILE A 682 14.05 5.35 -8.59
N GLU A 683 12.81 5.83 -8.56
CA GLU A 683 11.85 5.64 -9.65
C GLU A 683 12.34 6.23 -10.97
N MET A 684 13.02 7.38 -10.94
CA MET A 684 13.62 7.93 -12.17
C MET A 684 14.76 7.05 -12.68
N LEU A 685 15.54 6.38 -11.81
CA LEU A 685 16.56 5.41 -12.22
C LEU A 685 15.96 4.21 -12.95
N ILE A 686 14.77 3.74 -12.55
CA ILE A 686 14.00 2.72 -13.29
C ILE A 686 13.75 3.20 -14.72
N CYS A 687 13.25 4.43 -14.87
CA CYS A 687 12.96 5.02 -16.18
C CYS A 687 14.21 5.09 -17.07
N TYR A 688 15.32 5.67 -16.57
CA TYR A 688 16.55 5.78 -17.37
C TYR A 688 17.12 4.41 -17.77
N ALA A 689 17.12 3.44 -16.86
CA ALA A 689 17.59 2.10 -17.19
C ALA A 689 16.69 1.45 -18.25
N ARG A 690 15.36 1.53 -18.10
CA ARG A 690 14.40 0.94 -19.04
C ARG A 690 14.48 1.56 -20.44
N GLU A 691 14.47 2.89 -20.54
CA GLU A 691 14.36 3.59 -21.83
C GLU A 691 15.69 3.64 -22.60
N LEU A 692 16.84 3.60 -21.92
CA LEU A 692 18.15 3.79 -22.55
C LEU A 692 18.91 2.49 -22.83
N GLY A 693 18.54 1.39 -22.16
CA GLY A 693 19.15 0.08 -22.35
C GLY A 693 20.68 0.13 -22.30
N SER A 694 21.34 -0.25 -23.39
CA SER A 694 22.81 -0.22 -23.50
C SER A 694 23.45 1.15 -23.21
N GLY A 695 22.74 2.25 -23.43
CA GLY A 695 23.21 3.62 -23.14
C GLY A 695 23.42 3.89 -21.65
N PHE A 696 22.78 3.12 -20.77
CA PHE A 696 22.88 3.26 -19.32
C PHE A 696 24.12 2.59 -18.71
N ARG A 697 24.93 1.90 -19.54
CA ARG A 697 26.16 1.19 -19.13
C ARG A 697 27.06 1.95 -18.15
N PRO A 698 27.34 3.26 -18.29
CA PRO A 698 28.27 3.96 -17.41
C PRO A 698 27.84 4.00 -15.93
N TYR A 699 26.54 3.82 -15.63
CA TYR A 699 25.98 4.02 -14.30
C TYR A 699 25.58 2.73 -13.58
N LEU A 700 25.71 1.56 -14.25
CA LEU A 700 25.30 0.25 -13.70
C LEU A 700 25.83 0.01 -12.28
N GLU A 701 27.15 0.14 -12.09
CA GLU A 701 27.78 -0.10 -10.79
C GLU A 701 27.33 0.88 -9.71
N GLN A 702 27.31 2.17 -10.04
CA GLN A 702 26.93 3.21 -9.09
C GLN A 702 25.49 3.06 -8.63
N VAL A 703 24.57 2.73 -9.54
CA VAL A 703 23.16 2.53 -9.22
C VAL A 703 22.96 1.25 -8.42
N ARG A 704 23.62 0.15 -8.81
CA ARG A 704 23.58 -1.11 -8.05
C ARG A 704 24.03 -0.92 -6.59
N GLU A 705 25.12 -0.20 -6.36
CA GLU A 705 25.61 0.11 -5.01
C GLU A 705 24.61 0.92 -4.17
N ILE A 706 23.79 1.75 -4.81
CA ILE A 706 22.75 2.53 -4.14
C ILE A 706 21.55 1.64 -3.80
N VAL A 707 21.03 0.87 -4.76
CA VAL A 707 19.73 0.19 -4.59
C VAL A 707 19.80 -1.09 -3.75
N LEU A 708 20.93 -1.81 -3.75
CA LEU A 708 21.02 -3.08 -3.01
C LEU A 708 20.83 -2.93 -1.48
N PRO A 709 21.46 -1.94 -0.79
CA PRO A 709 21.17 -1.70 0.62
C PRO A 709 19.73 -1.29 0.89
N LEU A 710 19.06 -0.68 -0.10
CA LEU A 710 17.71 -0.15 0.06
C LEU A 710 16.64 -1.23 0.12
N LEU A 711 16.94 -2.48 -0.25
CA LEU A 711 16.02 -3.60 -0.03
C LEU A 711 15.67 -3.82 1.45
N ARG A 712 16.51 -3.31 2.39
CA ARG A 712 16.28 -3.33 3.85
C ARG A 712 15.99 -1.95 4.44
N PHE A 713 15.53 -1.01 3.62
CA PHE A 713 15.22 0.35 4.07
C PHE A 713 13.81 0.45 4.68
N TYR A 714 13.65 -0.04 5.92
CA TYR A 714 12.35 -0.15 6.59
C TYR A 714 11.68 1.18 6.96
N PHE A 715 12.29 2.33 6.63
CA PHE A 715 11.75 3.65 6.93
C PHE A 715 10.75 4.15 5.89
N HIS A 716 10.72 3.56 4.69
CA HIS A 716 9.81 3.99 3.63
C HIS A 716 9.59 2.85 2.61
N ASP A 717 8.35 2.43 2.43
CA ASP A 717 8.03 1.26 1.59
C ASP A 717 8.24 1.51 0.11
N GLY A 718 7.85 2.70 -0.40
CA GLY A 718 8.11 3.09 -1.78
C GLY A 718 9.57 2.97 -2.19
N VAL A 719 10.51 3.43 -1.35
CA VAL A 719 11.97 3.32 -1.59
C VAL A 719 12.41 1.87 -1.79
N ARG A 720 11.93 0.94 -0.96
CA ARG A 720 12.29 -0.49 -1.07
C ARG A 720 11.71 -1.11 -2.34
N HIS A 721 10.44 -0.81 -2.65
CA HIS A 721 9.76 -1.29 -3.86
C HIS A 721 10.46 -0.78 -5.13
N ALA A 722 10.73 0.52 -5.21
CA ALA A 722 11.45 1.13 -6.34
C ALA A 722 12.87 0.56 -6.49
N ALA A 723 13.58 0.33 -5.38
CA ALA A 723 14.91 -0.28 -5.41
C ALA A 723 14.87 -1.71 -5.97
N ALA A 724 13.90 -2.53 -5.56
CA ALA A 724 13.71 -3.88 -6.08
C ALA A 724 13.37 -3.86 -7.58
N ALA A 725 12.40 -3.04 -7.98
CA ALA A 725 11.97 -2.86 -9.38
C ALA A 725 13.08 -2.33 -10.31
N THR A 726 14.11 -1.67 -9.76
CA THR A 726 15.27 -1.22 -10.54
C THR A 726 16.15 -2.38 -11.01
N LEU A 727 16.24 -3.47 -10.24
CA LEU A 727 17.23 -4.55 -10.44
C LEU A 727 17.08 -5.28 -11.80
N PRO A 728 15.88 -5.68 -12.26
CA PRO A 728 15.71 -6.31 -13.57
C PRO A 728 16.19 -5.43 -14.72
N HIS A 729 15.93 -4.13 -14.64
CA HIS A 729 16.37 -3.18 -15.66
C HIS A 729 17.89 -3.03 -15.69
N LEU A 730 18.57 -3.07 -14.54
CA LEU A 730 20.04 -3.07 -14.49
C LEU A 730 20.63 -4.33 -15.14
N VAL A 731 20.05 -5.50 -14.86
CA VAL A 731 20.48 -6.77 -15.48
C VAL A 731 20.25 -6.74 -16.99
N SER A 732 19.09 -6.25 -17.43
CA SER A 732 18.77 -6.06 -18.85
C SER A 732 19.73 -5.10 -19.53
N CYS A 733 20.03 -3.94 -18.93
CA CYS A 733 21.01 -2.97 -19.43
C CYS A 733 22.40 -3.59 -19.56
N ALA A 734 22.86 -4.31 -18.53
CA ALA A 734 24.15 -4.99 -18.55
C ALA A 734 24.24 -6.00 -19.71
N LYS A 735 23.20 -6.79 -19.92
CA LYS A 735 23.13 -7.74 -21.05
C LYS A 735 23.13 -7.03 -22.40
N GLN A 736 22.30 -6.01 -22.58
CA GLN A 736 22.21 -5.24 -23.83
C GLN A 736 23.50 -4.47 -24.14
N ALA A 737 24.26 -4.07 -23.12
CA ALA A 737 25.54 -3.39 -23.25
C ALA A 737 26.72 -4.32 -23.60
N GLU A 738 26.47 -5.62 -23.76
CA GLU A 738 27.47 -6.64 -24.14
C GLU A 738 28.75 -6.60 -23.27
N VAL A 739 28.57 -6.43 -21.96
CA VAL A 739 29.66 -6.28 -20.96
C VAL A 739 30.58 -7.52 -20.79
N GLY A 740 30.30 -8.61 -21.49
CA GLY A 740 30.98 -9.90 -21.37
C GLY A 740 30.28 -10.84 -20.39
N GLN A 741 30.32 -12.14 -20.68
CA GLN A 741 29.58 -13.17 -19.93
C GLN A 741 30.04 -13.29 -18.47
N ASP A 742 31.35 -13.27 -18.21
CA ASP A 742 31.91 -13.39 -16.85
C ASP A 742 31.49 -12.21 -15.95
N TYR A 743 31.51 -10.99 -16.52
CA TYR A 743 31.07 -9.80 -15.82
C TYR A 743 29.56 -9.84 -15.59
N LEU A 744 28.75 -10.18 -16.60
CA LEU A 744 27.29 -10.29 -16.46
C LEU A 744 26.90 -11.30 -15.37
N ALA A 745 27.56 -12.47 -15.34
CA ALA A 745 27.35 -13.48 -14.31
C ALA A 745 27.71 -12.96 -12.91
N THR A 746 28.88 -12.33 -12.75
CA THR A 746 29.30 -11.74 -11.47
C THR A 746 28.36 -10.62 -11.03
N TYR A 747 27.90 -9.80 -11.99
CA TYR A 747 27.00 -8.69 -11.75
C TYR A 747 25.65 -9.18 -11.24
N TRP A 748 25.10 -10.20 -11.91
CA TRP A 748 23.87 -10.89 -11.50
C TRP A 748 24.01 -11.57 -10.15
N PHE A 749 25.09 -12.31 -9.89
CA PHE A 749 25.27 -13.03 -8.63
C PHE A 749 25.27 -12.08 -7.42
N GLY A 750 25.87 -10.89 -7.54
CA GLY A 750 25.80 -9.87 -6.48
C GLY A 750 24.38 -9.40 -6.17
N ILE A 751 23.53 -9.29 -7.20
CA ILE A 751 22.10 -8.94 -7.06
C ILE A 751 21.33 -10.12 -6.46
N CYS A 752 21.51 -11.31 -7.02
CA CYS A 752 20.81 -12.53 -6.64
C CYS A 752 21.01 -12.88 -5.16
N VAL A 753 22.25 -12.78 -4.64
CA VAL A 753 22.54 -13.00 -3.21
C VAL A 753 21.63 -12.12 -2.34
N LYS A 754 21.53 -10.83 -2.66
CA LYS A 754 20.77 -9.89 -1.81
C LYS A 754 19.26 -10.05 -1.93
N ILE A 755 18.74 -10.30 -3.12
CA ILE A 755 17.32 -10.62 -3.29
C ILE A 755 16.96 -11.85 -2.43
N LEU A 756 17.71 -12.95 -2.56
CA LEU A 756 17.43 -14.20 -1.83
C LEU A 756 17.59 -14.06 -0.31
N GLU A 757 18.59 -13.29 0.16
CA GLU A 757 18.75 -12.99 1.58
C GLU A 757 17.53 -12.25 2.17
N VAL A 758 16.98 -11.28 1.44
CA VAL A 758 15.82 -10.49 1.92
C VAL A 758 14.54 -11.33 1.83
N MET A 759 14.33 -12.05 0.71
CA MET A 759 13.20 -12.96 0.54
C MET A 759 13.08 -13.99 1.68
N ALA A 760 14.19 -14.46 2.24
CA ALA A 760 14.17 -15.45 3.31
C ALA A 760 13.65 -14.91 4.66
N THR A 761 13.65 -13.59 4.86
CA THR A 761 13.31 -12.95 6.15
C THR A 761 12.17 -11.95 6.08
N GLU A 762 11.71 -11.61 4.87
CA GLU A 762 10.65 -10.63 4.67
C GLU A 762 9.31 -11.13 5.22
N LYS A 763 8.56 -10.22 5.84
CA LYS A 763 7.27 -10.48 6.51
C LYS A 763 6.12 -9.73 5.86
N ASP A 764 6.40 -8.61 5.20
CA ASP A 764 5.43 -7.83 4.46
C ASP A 764 5.12 -8.53 3.14
N THR A 765 3.83 -8.83 2.91
CA THR A 765 3.39 -9.59 1.73
C THR A 765 3.47 -8.77 0.45
N SER A 766 3.22 -7.46 0.52
CA SER A 766 3.30 -6.57 -0.65
C SER A 766 4.73 -6.49 -1.19
N PHE A 767 5.70 -6.28 -0.31
CA PHE A 767 7.10 -6.24 -0.70
C PHE A 767 7.64 -7.62 -1.08
N LEU A 768 7.17 -8.69 -0.43
CA LEU A 768 7.51 -10.06 -0.84
C LEU A 768 7.08 -10.34 -2.28
N LEU A 769 5.88 -9.90 -2.68
CA LEU A 769 5.41 -9.95 -4.07
C LEU A 769 6.43 -9.29 -5.00
N GLN A 770 6.82 -8.05 -4.71
CA GLN A 770 7.80 -7.30 -5.51
C GLN A 770 9.18 -7.99 -5.59
N LEU A 771 9.63 -8.66 -4.51
CA LEU A 771 10.90 -9.40 -4.51
C LEU A 771 10.88 -10.61 -5.46
N TYR A 772 9.80 -11.40 -5.47
CA TYR A 772 9.65 -12.51 -6.43
C TYR A 772 9.56 -11.98 -7.87
N THR A 773 8.79 -10.92 -8.10
CA THR A 773 8.72 -10.22 -9.40
C THR A 773 10.11 -9.82 -9.89
N SER A 774 10.83 -9.08 -9.06
CA SER A 774 12.17 -8.61 -9.40
C SER A 774 13.15 -9.78 -9.63
N PHE A 775 13.00 -10.88 -8.89
CA PHE A 775 13.83 -12.07 -9.06
C PHE A 775 13.64 -12.72 -10.44
N TYR A 776 12.40 -13.07 -10.82
CA TYR A 776 12.18 -13.76 -12.08
C TYR A 776 12.35 -12.84 -13.30
N GLU A 777 12.04 -11.54 -13.19
CA GLU A 777 12.30 -10.60 -14.27
C GLU A 777 13.80 -10.42 -14.54
N CYS A 778 14.65 -10.53 -13.50
CA CYS A 778 16.09 -10.61 -13.70
C CYS A 778 16.51 -11.87 -14.48
N LEU A 779 15.90 -13.02 -14.18
CA LEU A 779 16.16 -14.28 -14.90
C LEU A 779 15.71 -14.17 -16.37
N ASP A 780 14.52 -13.63 -16.61
CA ASP A 780 14.00 -13.39 -17.96
C ASP A 780 14.89 -12.43 -18.75
N ALA A 781 15.37 -11.37 -18.09
CA ALA A 781 16.35 -10.46 -18.68
C ALA A 781 17.61 -11.20 -19.12
N LEU A 782 18.12 -12.17 -18.34
CA LEU A 782 19.28 -13.01 -18.70
C LEU A 782 18.98 -14.00 -19.85
N GLY A 783 17.73 -14.45 -19.99
CA GLY A 783 17.25 -15.34 -21.06
C GLY A 783 17.23 -16.81 -20.65
N SER A 784 17.02 -17.71 -21.62
CA SER A 784 16.69 -19.13 -21.38
C SER A 784 17.84 -20.05 -20.96
N GLY A 785 19.04 -19.52 -20.71
CA GLY A 785 20.19 -20.32 -20.25
C GLY A 785 20.24 -20.48 -18.72
N PRO A 786 20.98 -21.47 -18.21
CA PRO A 786 21.17 -21.61 -16.76
C PRO A 786 21.94 -20.41 -16.21
N SER A 787 21.26 -19.66 -15.34
CA SER A 787 21.72 -18.39 -14.76
C SER A 787 21.96 -18.45 -13.25
N LEU A 788 21.71 -19.61 -12.63
CA LEU A 788 21.90 -19.88 -11.21
C LEU A 788 22.84 -21.08 -11.03
N ASN A 789 23.70 -21.00 -10.02
CA ASN A 789 24.50 -22.15 -9.59
C ASN A 789 23.76 -22.96 -8.51
N ALA A 790 24.29 -24.12 -8.11
CA ALA A 790 23.65 -24.99 -7.13
C ALA A 790 23.39 -24.32 -5.77
N GLU A 791 24.26 -23.41 -5.32
CA GLU A 791 24.10 -22.67 -4.07
C GLU A 791 22.91 -21.70 -4.16
N PHE A 792 22.76 -21.00 -5.28
CA PHE A 792 21.62 -20.11 -5.52
C PHE A 792 20.31 -20.87 -5.69
N LEU A 793 20.33 -22.01 -6.38
CA LEU A 793 19.15 -22.87 -6.49
C LEU A 793 18.69 -23.35 -5.10
N GLU A 794 19.62 -23.80 -4.25
CA GLU A 794 19.31 -24.19 -2.87
C GLU A 794 18.79 -23.02 -2.03
N ALA A 795 19.43 -21.85 -2.14
CA ALA A 795 19.02 -20.66 -1.39
C ALA A 795 17.63 -20.16 -1.81
N PHE A 796 17.33 -20.14 -3.11
CA PHE A 796 16.00 -19.85 -3.64
C PHE A 796 14.97 -20.83 -3.08
N THR A 797 15.20 -22.14 -3.21
CA THR A 797 14.23 -23.13 -2.75
C THR A 797 13.98 -23.04 -1.24
N ARG A 798 15.02 -22.78 -0.44
CA ARG A 798 14.89 -22.62 1.02
C ARG A 798 14.09 -21.37 1.39
N ALA A 799 14.33 -20.24 0.71
CA ALA A 799 13.55 -19.03 0.90
C ALA A 799 12.07 -19.28 0.52
N THR A 800 11.84 -19.92 -0.61
CA THR A 800 10.50 -20.30 -1.08
C THR A 800 9.77 -21.23 -0.12
N ASP A 801 10.40 -22.30 0.37
CA ASP A 801 9.79 -23.19 1.37
C ASP A 801 9.41 -22.44 2.65
N THR A 802 10.28 -21.54 3.12
CA THR A 802 10.04 -20.72 4.32
C THR A 802 8.80 -19.84 4.14
N GLN A 803 8.72 -19.14 3.00
CA GLN A 803 7.62 -18.23 2.71
C GLN A 803 6.29 -18.97 2.48
N LEU A 804 6.30 -20.11 1.77
CA LEU A 804 5.11 -20.94 1.59
C LEU A 804 4.57 -21.46 2.93
N ARG A 805 5.44 -21.87 3.85
CA ARG A 805 5.01 -22.30 5.19
C ARG A 805 4.36 -21.18 5.99
N GLU A 806 4.91 -19.97 5.92
CA GLU A 806 4.36 -18.82 6.62
C GLU A 806 3.01 -18.39 6.02
N LEU A 807 2.90 -18.33 4.69
CA LEU A 807 1.63 -18.05 4.00
C LEU A 807 0.55 -19.08 4.36
N TYR A 808 0.90 -20.37 4.35
CA TYR A 808 -0.03 -21.43 4.74
C TYR A 808 -0.45 -21.33 6.22
N ARG A 809 0.48 -20.99 7.12
CA ARG A 809 0.18 -20.76 8.55
C ARG A 809 -0.84 -19.63 8.72
N ARG A 810 -0.65 -18.51 8.01
CA ARG A 810 -1.59 -17.37 8.03
C ARG A 810 -2.95 -17.75 7.45
N LEU A 811 -2.98 -18.50 6.34
CA LEU A 811 -4.21 -19.03 5.76
C LEU A 811 -4.99 -19.89 6.76
N LYS A 812 -4.32 -20.78 7.50
CA LYS A 812 -4.98 -21.60 8.51
C LYS A 812 -5.52 -20.81 9.69
N GLN A 813 -4.73 -19.85 10.18
CA GLN A 813 -5.17 -18.93 11.22
C GLN A 813 -6.47 -18.21 10.80
N ARG A 814 -6.52 -17.68 9.57
CA ARG A 814 -7.72 -17.03 9.04
C ARG A 814 -8.93 -17.97 8.93
N GLN A 815 -8.72 -19.22 8.50
CA GLN A 815 -9.79 -20.22 8.44
C GLN A 815 -10.35 -20.54 9.84
N ASP A 816 -9.48 -20.70 10.83
CA ASP A 816 -9.87 -20.94 12.22
C ASP A 816 -10.63 -19.74 12.80
N ASP A 817 -10.17 -18.52 12.52
CA ASP A 817 -10.83 -17.28 12.94
C ASP A 817 -12.24 -17.13 12.32
N ARG A 818 -12.40 -17.49 11.04
CA ARG A 818 -13.72 -17.56 10.37
C ARG A 818 -14.62 -18.62 11.01
N ALA A 819 -14.08 -19.79 11.33
CA ALA A 819 -14.85 -20.89 11.93
C ALA A 819 -15.29 -20.57 13.36
N ALA A 820 -14.53 -19.78 14.11
CA ALA A 820 -14.88 -19.33 15.47
C ALA A 820 -16.12 -18.39 15.50
N ASN A 821 -16.57 -17.88 14.34
CA ASN A 821 -17.80 -17.10 14.17
C ASN A 821 -17.91 -15.86 15.10
N HIS A 822 -16.75 -15.34 15.50
CA HIS A 822 -16.63 -14.11 16.30
C HIS A 822 -16.37 -12.87 15.45
N LEU A 823 -16.12 -13.07 14.14
CA LEU A 823 -15.79 -12.01 13.21
C LEU A 823 -17.02 -11.21 12.80
N ASP A 824 -16.93 -9.89 12.88
CA ASP A 824 -17.92 -9.02 12.28
C ASP A 824 -17.68 -8.83 10.77
N ALA A 825 -18.40 -7.90 10.14
CA ALA A 825 -18.40 -7.76 8.69
C ALA A 825 -17.09 -7.17 8.14
N GLU A 826 -16.44 -6.29 8.88
CA GLU A 826 -15.19 -5.65 8.45
C GLU A 826 -13.99 -6.55 8.71
N GLU A 827 -13.96 -7.25 9.85
CA GLU A 827 -12.92 -8.25 10.09
C GLU A 827 -12.94 -9.31 8.99
N LYS A 828 -14.09 -9.60 8.39
CA LYS A 828 -14.18 -10.45 7.19
C LYS A 828 -13.63 -9.76 5.95
N GLU A 829 -13.97 -8.50 5.71
CA GLU A 829 -13.49 -7.73 4.55
C GLU A 829 -11.97 -7.54 4.58
N ALA A 830 -11.40 -7.12 5.70
CA ALA A 830 -9.95 -7.03 5.89
C ALA A 830 -9.25 -8.39 5.71
N MET A 831 -9.85 -9.47 6.24
CA MET A 831 -9.33 -10.82 6.01
C MET A 831 -9.43 -11.26 4.54
N ASP A 832 -10.47 -10.84 3.81
CA ASP A 832 -10.63 -11.11 2.39
C ASP A 832 -9.58 -10.35 1.56
N GLU A 833 -9.26 -9.09 1.92
CA GLU A 833 -8.17 -8.31 1.31
C GLU A 833 -6.78 -8.94 1.58
N GLU A 834 -6.53 -9.37 2.82
CA GLU A 834 -5.32 -10.11 3.17
C GLU A 834 -5.21 -11.45 2.43
N GLU A 835 -6.33 -12.14 2.22
CA GLU A 835 -6.39 -13.39 1.45
C GLU A 835 -6.04 -13.11 -0.02
N THR A 836 -6.66 -12.09 -0.62
CA THR A 836 -6.38 -11.65 -1.98
C THR A 836 -4.90 -11.30 -2.17
N THR A 837 -4.31 -10.57 -1.22
CA THR A 837 -2.88 -10.22 -1.24
C THR A 837 -2.00 -11.47 -1.14
N ALA A 838 -2.35 -12.42 -0.26
CA ALA A 838 -1.60 -13.67 -0.13
C ALA A 838 -1.70 -14.56 -1.37
N GLU A 839 -2.85 -14.59 -2.04
CA GLU A 839 -3.05 -15.28 -3.32
C GLU A 839 -2.19 -14.65 -4.43
N ALA A 840 -2.11 -13.33 -4.49
CA ALA A 840 -1.23 -12.63 -5.42
C ALA A 840 0.26 -12.97 -5.19
N VAL A 841 0.71 -13.03 -3.92
CA VAL A 841 2.07 -13.47 -3.58
C VAL A 841 2.32 -14.91 -4.04
N LEU A 842 1.37 -15.83 -3.80
CA LEU A 842 1.49 -17.22 -4.25
C LEU A 842 1.65 -17.28 -5.78
N ALA A 843 0.89 -16.49 -6.54
CA ALA A 843 1.03 -16.43 -7.98
C ALA A 843 2.45 -16.01 -8.42
N GLU A 844 3.05 -15.01 -7.78
CA GLU A 844 4.43 -14.60 -8.08
C GLU A 844 5.48 -15.64 -7.64
N ILE A 845 5.23 -16.38 -6.55
CA ILE A 845 6.07 -17.53 -6.16
C ILE A 845 6.02 -18.61 -7.25
N ALA A 846 4.83 -18.93 -7.78
CA ALA A 846 4.69 -19.89 -8.87
C ALA A 846 5.46 -19.41 -10.11
N ARG A 847 5.36 -18.14 -10.51
CA ARG A 847 6.16 -17.57 -11.60
C ARG A 847 7.68 -17.66 -11.35
N GLY A 848 8.10 -17.45 -10.10
CA GLY A 848 9.49 -17.67 -9.69
C GLY A 848 9.95 -19.11 -9.90
N ILE A 849 9.15 -20.09 -9.45
CA ILE A 849 9.43 -21.52 -9.64
C ILE A 849 9.42 -21.91 -11.13
N PHE A 850 8.41 -21.47 -11.87
CA PHE A 850 8.27 -21.63 -13.32
C PHE A 850 9.54 -21.17 -14.04
N THR A 851 10.02 -19.96 -13.73
CA THR A 851 11.17 -19.36 -14.42
C THR A 851 12.46 -20.12 -14.11
N VAL A 852 12.63 -20.60 -12.87
CA VAL A 852 13.77 -21.46 -12.50
C VAL A 852 13.69 -22.81 -13.20
N LEU A 853 12.51 -23.44 -13.28
CA LEU A 853 12.28 -24.69 -14.02
C LEU A 853 12.56 -24.50 -15.52
N LYS A 854 12.05 -23.43 -16.13
CA LYS A 854 12.26 -23.11 -17.55
C LYS A 854 13.74 -22.92 -17.91
N THR A 855 14.53 -22.33 -17.02
CA THR A 855 15.95 -22.01 -17.26
C THR A 855 16.91 -23.15 -16.89
N HIS A 856 16.55 -24.02 -15.93
CA HIS A 856 17.45 -25.06 -15.39
C HIS A 856 16.95 -26.50 -15.62
N GLY A 857 15.67 -26.69 -15.93
CA GLY A 857 15.04 -27.99 -16.16
C GLY A 857 15.41 -29.03 -15.11
N VAL A 858 15.93 -30.17 -15.57
CA VAL A 858 16.35 -31.30 -14.71
C VAL A 858 17.39 -30.88 -13.65
N GLY A 859 18.19 -29.84 -13.91
CA GLY A 859 19.20 -29.34 -12.97
C GLY A 859 18.61 -28.80 -11.65
N TYR A 860 17.37 -28.31 -11.67
CA TYR A 860 16.70 -27.79 -10.47
C TYR A 860 16.08 -28.89 -9.60
N MET A 861 15.80 -30.06 -10.17
CA MET A 861 15.01 -31.11 -9.52
C MET A 861 15.54 -31.54 -8.15
N VAL A 862 16.87 -31.61 -7.97
CA VAL A 862 17.48 -32.01 -6.69
C VAL A 862 17.07 -31.06 -5.56
N HIS A 863 16.99 -29.76 -5.86
CA HIS A 863 16.58 -28.74 -4.92
C HIS A 863 15.06 -28.72 -4.77
N PHE A 864 14.32 -28.79 -5.89
CA PHE A 864 12.84 -28.81 -5.90
C PHE A 864 12.23 -29.82 -4.92
N ARG A 865 12.88 -30.97 -4.71
CA ARG A 865 12.40 -32.01 -3.77
C ARG A 865 12.08 -31.51 -2.36
N SER A 866 12.76 -30.47 -1.87
CA SER A 866 12.45 -29.93 -0.54
C SER A 866 11.08 -29.26 -0.47
N LEU A 867 10.48 -28.90 -1.61
CA LEU A 867 9.13 -28.33 -1.70
C LEU A 867 8.02 -29.40 -1.70
N GLU A 868 8.35 -30.68 -1.93
CA GLU A 868 7.35 -31.76 -1.98
C GLU A 868 6.39 -31.78 -0.77
N PRO A 869 6.86 -31.65 0.50
CA PRO A 869 5.96 -31.72 1.65
C PRO A 869 4.97 -30.55 1.72
N ILE A 870 5.40 -29.34 1.38
CA ILE A 870 4.53 -28.16 1.40
C ILE A 870 3.55 -28.20 0.21
N LEU A 871 4.00 -28.60 -0.98
CA LEU A 871 3.13 -28.81 -2.15
C LEU A 871 2.04 -29.85 -1.87
N ALA A 872 2.37 -30.96 -1.21
CA ALA A 872 1.37 -31.97 -0.82
C ALA A 872 0.32 -31.40 0.15
N THR A 873 0.75 -30.49 1.03
CA THR A 873 -0.14 -29.80 1.98
C THR A 873 -1.12 -28.89 1.24
N TYR A 874 -0.64 -28.06 0.32
CA TYR A 874 -1.49 -27.19 -0.51
C TYR A 874 -2.44 -27.97 -1.41
N LEU A 875 -1.97 -29.05 -2.06
CA LEU A 875 -2.78 -29.87 -2.97
C LEU A 875 -3.98 -30.54 -2.28
N THR A 876 -3.87 -30.79 -0.97
CA THR A 876 -4.91 -31.46 -0.19
C THR A 876 -5.73 -30.51 0.68
N ASP A 877 -5.54 -29.20 0.53
CA ASP A 877 -6.27 -28.18 1.30
C ASP A 877 -7.74 -28.07 0.89
N THR A 878 -8.58 -27.57 1.79
CA THR A 878 -9.98 -27.24 1.51
C THR A 878 -10.15 -25.99 0.65
N ASN A 879 -9.22 -25.04 0.71
CA ASN A 879 -9.21 -23.84 -0.13
C ASN A 879 -8.88 -24.21 -1.59
N ALA A 880 -9.74 -23.79 -2.53
CA ALA A 880 -9.63 -24.15 -3.94
C ALA A 880 -8.39 -23.55 -4.61
N PHE A 881 -8.09 -22.28 -4.33
CA PHE A 881 -6.91 -21.59 -4.86
C PHE A 881 -5.62 -22.33 -4.48
N SER A 882 -5.52 -22.82 -3.24
CA SER A 882 -4.37 -23.60 -2.76
C SER A 882 -4.15 -24.88 -3.56
N ARG A 883 -5.24 -25.60 -3.88
CA ARG A 883 -5.19 -26.81 -4.71
C ARG A 883 -4.81 -26.47 -6.16
N GLN A 884 -5.46 -25.47 -6.74
CA GLN A 884 -5.16 -24.99 -8.10
C GLN A 884 -3.69 -24.60 -8.24
N TRP A 885 -3.18 -23.80 -7.30
CA TRP A 885 -1.80 -23.33 -7.28
C TRP A 885 -0.80 -24.49 -7.21
N ALA A 886 -1.04 -25.46 -6.32
CA ALA A 886 -0.15 -26.63 -6.20
C ALA A 886 -0.14 -27.48 -7.47
N ILE A 887 -1.28 -27.63 -8.15
CA ILE A 887 -1.35 -28.32 -9.45
C ILE A 887 -0.52 -27.56 -10.48
N GLY A 888 -0.70 -26.23 -10.61
CA GLY A 888 0.08 -25.43 -11.55
C GLY A 888 1.60 -25.55 -11.38
N VAL A 889 2.10 -25.55 -10.15
CA VAL A 889 3.54 -25.75 -9.88
C VAL A 889 4.02 -27.15 -10.28
N LEU A 890 3.19 -28.18 -10.12
CA LEU A 890 3.50 -29.55 -10.51
C LEU A 890 3.40 -29.74 -12.03
N ASP A 891 2.52 -29.00 -12.69
CA ASP A 891 2.37 -28.95 -14.14
C ASP A 891 3.65 -28.40 -14.79
N ASP A 892 4.16 -27.29 -14.28
CA ASP A 892 5.43 -26.69 -14.70
C ASP A 892 6.60 -27.68 -14.55
N LEU A 893 6.62 -28.46 -13.46
CA LEU A 893 7.66 -29.47 -13.24
C LEU A 893 7.66 -30.50 -14.37
N VAL A 894 6.49 -30.97 -14.80
CA VAL A 894 6.36 -31.94 -15.91
C VAL A 894 6.76 -31.30 -17.23
N GLU A 895 6.30 -30.08 -17.50
CA GLU A 895 6.59 -29.36 -18.75
C GLU A 895 8.10 -29.20 -18.98
N PHE A 896 8.85 -28.77 -17.96
CA PHE A 896 10.28 -28.45 -18.12
C PHE A 896 11.25 -29.58 -17.78
N THR A 897 10.78 -30.70 -17.22
CA THR A 897 11.65 -31.84 -16.88
C THR A 897 11.25 -33.18 -17.52
N GLY A 898 10.07 -33.23 -18.14
CA GLY A 898 9.58 -34.36 -18.93
C GLY A 898 9.60 -35.67 -18.14
N PRO A 899 10.10 -36.79 -18.69
CA PRO A 899 10.07 -38.08 -17.99
C PRO A 899 10.86 -38.12 -16.66
N HIS A 900 11.75 -37.16 -16.42
CA HIS A 900 12.52 -37.09 -15.19
C HIS A 900 11.66 -36.69 -13.99
N SER A 901 10.54 -35.97 -14.17
CA SER A 901 9.62 -35.59 -13.09
C SER A 901 8.98 -36.78 -12.39
N TRP A 902 8.93 -37.96 -13.04
CA TRP A 902 8.20 -39.13 -12.56
C TRP A 902 8.44 -39.47 -11.07
N PRO A 903 9.68 -39.57 -10.55
CA PRO A 903 9.91 -39.93 -9.15
C PRO A 903 9.36 -38.91 -8.15
N ILE A 904 9.20 -37.64 -8.55
CA ILE A 904 8.61 -36.57 -7.74
C ILE A 904 7.08 -36.59 -7.90
N MET A 905 6.59 -36.78 -9.12
CA MET A 905 5.16 -36.65 -9.43
C MET A 905 4.29 -37.82 -8.94
N VAL A 906 4.82 -39.05 -8.89
CA VAL A 906 4.05 -40.27 -8.56
C VAL A 906 3.12 -40.13 -7.34
N PRO A 907 3.54 -39.55 -6.20
CA PRO A 907 2.66 -39.38 -5.04
C PRO A 907 1.49 -38.40 -5.26
N PHE A 908 1.62 -37.45 -6.20
CA PHE A 908 0.62 -36.41 -6.46
C PHE A 908 -0.42 -36.83 -7.51
N LEU A 909 -0.06 -37.72 -8.44
CA LEU A 909 -0.91 -38.12 -9.57
C LEU A 909 -2.32 -38.59 -9.20
N PRO A 910 -2.53 -39.40 -8.13
CA PRO A 910 -3.88 -39.82 -7.77
C PRO A 910 -4.79 -38.65 -7.40
N GLN A 911 -4.23 -37.64 -6.71
CA GLN A 911 -4.98 -36.46 -6.32
C GLN A 911 -5.23 -35.53 -7.51
N ILE A 912 -4.25 -35.34 -8.40
CA ILE A 912 -4.44 -34.58 -9.66
C ILE A 912 -5.55 -35.21 -10.52
N LEU A 913 -5.56 -36.53 -10.66
CA LEU A 913 -6.61 -37.25 -11.38
C LEU A 913 -7.99 -37.08 -10.73
N HIS A 914 -8.05 -37.04 -9.40
CA HIS A 914 -9.28 -36.76 -8.66
C HIS A 914 -9.77 -35.31 -8.87
N SER A 915 -8.84 -34.35 -8.91
CA SER A 915 -9.12 -32.92 -9.11
C SER A 915 -9.79 -32.59 -10.46
N VAL A 916 -9.67 -33.45 -11.48
CA VAL A 916 -10.44 -33.32 -12.74
C VAL A 916 -11.94 -33.28 -12.48
N MET A 917 -12.40 -33.99 -11.44
CA MET A 917 -13.80 -34.07 -11.04
C MET A 917 -14.08 -33.27 -9.76
N ASP A 918 -13.30 -32.22 -9.48
CA ASP A 918 -13.54 -31.37 -8.30
C ASP A 918 -14.99 -30.84 -8.33
N PRO A 919 -15.78 -31.09 -7.26
CA PRO A 919 -17.22 -30.84 -7.29
C PRO A 919 -17.60 -29.36 -7.18
N GLN A 920 -16.67 -28.49 -6.79
CA GLN A 920 -16.99 -27.10 -6.42
C GLN A 920 -16.14 -26.06 -7.15
N ALA A 921 -14.94 -26.41 -7.62
CA ALA A 921 -13.99 -25.43 -8.16
C ALA A 921 -13.64 -25.69 -9.65
N PRO A 922 -14.25 -24.96 -10.61
CA PRO A 922 -13.87 -25.00 -12.01
C PRO A 922 -12.37 -24.77 -12.26
N GLU A 923 -11.75 -23.86 -11.53
CA GLU A 923 -10.35 -23.46 -11.68
C GLU A 923 -9.40 -24.63 -11.34
N VAL A 924 -9.75 -25.42 -10.32
CA VAL A 924 -9.02 -26.65 -9.95
C VAL A 924 -9.17 -27.72 -11.04
N ARG A 925 -10.38 -27.88 -11.61
CA ARG A 925 -10.59 -28.80 -12.73
C ARG A 925 -9.80 -28.38 -13.97
N GLN A 926 -9.78 -27.09 -14.29
CA GLN A 926 -9.02 -26.54 -15.43
C GLN A 926 -7.54 -26.85 -15.28
N ALA A 927 -6.93 -26.53 -14.13
CA ALA A 927 -5.53 -26.83 -13.85
C ALA A 927 -5.24 -28.34 -13.97
N ALA A 928 -6.09 -29.19 -13.37
CA ALA A 928 -5.91 -30.65 -13.46
C ALA A 928 -6.00 -31.18 -14.91
N CYS A 929 -6.93 -30.66 -15.71
CA CYS A 929 -7.04 -31.01 -17.13
C CYS A 929 -5.78 -30.59 -17.89
N TYR A 930 -5.32 -29.35 -17.71
CA TYR A 930 -4.10 -28.84 -18.33
C TYR A 930 -2.88 -29.70 -17.99
N GLY A 931 -2.67 -29.98 -16.71
CA GLY A 931 -1.59 -30.83 -16.21
C GLY A 931 -1.56 -32.25 -16.75
N LEU A 932 -2.73 -32.88 -16.90
CA LEU A 932 -2.82 -34.20 -17.55
C LEU A 932 -2.49 -34.14 -19.04
N GLY A 933 -2.83 -33.03 -19.70
CA GLY A 933 -2.37 -32.75 -21.07
C GLY A 933 -0.85 -32.67 -21.15
N LEU A 934 -0.20 -31.95 -20.23
CA LEU A 934 1.27 -31.86 -20.15
C LEU A 934 1.92 -33.21 -19.82
N CYS A 935 1.32 -34.03 -18.95
CA CYS A 935 1.75 -35.40 -18.71
C CYS A 935 1.74 -36.25 -20.01
N GLY A 936 0.73 -36.06 -20.86
CA GLY A 936 0.68 -36.67 -22.19
C GLY A 936 1.77 -36.13 -23.11
N GLN A 937 1.94 -34.82 -23.18
CA GLN A 937 2.86 -34.17 -24.13
C GLN A 937 4.34 -34.33 -23.77
N PHE A 938 4.70 -34.15 -22.50
CA PHE A 938 6.08 -34.07 -22.03
C PHE A 938 6.50 -35.24 -21.13
N GLY A 939 5.56 -35.88 -20.43
CA GLY A 939 5.87 -36.93 -19.44
C GLY A 939 6.47 -38.22 -20.01
N GLY A 940 6.20 -38.54 -21.28
CA GLY A 940 6.75 -39.72 -21.96
C GLY A 940 6.29 -41.07 -21.36
N ALA A 941 7.07 -42.13 -21.62
CA ALA A 941 6.65 -43.51 -21.35
C ALA A 941 6.23 -43.80 -19.89
N PRO A 942 6.87 -43.25 -18.83
CA PRO A 942 6.44 -43.48 -17.45
C PRO A 942 4.99 -43.04 -17.18
N TYR A 943 4.50 -42.01 -17.88
CA TYR A 943 3.16 -41.45 -17.69
C TYR A 943 2.07 -42.15 -18.51
N ALA A 944 2.42 -43.15 -19.32
CA ALA A 944 1.49 -43.72 -20.29
C ALA A 944 0.28 -44.43 -19.63
N GLU A 945 0.49 -45.09 -18.48
CA GLU A 945 -0.61 -45.69 -17.70
C GLU A 945 -1.56 -44.62 -17.15
N LEU A 946 -1.02 -43.52 -16.60
CA LEU A 946 -1.82 -42.38 -16.15
C LEU A 946 -2.63 -41.78 -17.30
N CYS A 947 -2.01 -41.59 -18.47
CA CYS A 947 -2.67 -41.03 -19.64
C CYS A 947 -3.87 -41.88 -20.08
N GLY A 948 -3.75 -43.21 -20.04
CA GLY A 948 -4.87 -44.11 -20.27
C GLY A 948 -5.98 -43.97 -19.23
N ALA A 949 -5.61 -43.88 -17.94
CA ALA A 949 -6.56 -43.70 -16.85
C ALA A 949 -7.29 -42.34 -16.88
N ALA A 950 -6.62 -41.29 -17.37
CA ALA A 950 -7.13 -39.93 -17.48
C ALA A 950 -8.24 -39.75 -18.52
N LEU A 951 -8.30 -40.58 -19.56
CA LEU A 951 -9.29 -40.42 -20.64
C LEU A 951 -10.73 -40.46 -20.13
N SER A 952 -11.05 -41.39 -19.21
CA SER A 952 -12.41 -41.52 -18.67
C SER A 952 -12.90 -40.25 -17.94
N PRO A 953 -12.20 -39.73 -16.91
CA PRO A 953 -12.63 -38.50 -16.23
C PRO A 953 -12.61 -37.28 -17.16
N LEU A 954 -11.64 -37.15 -18.07
CA LEU A 954 -11.63 -36.05 -19.05
C LEU A 954 -12.90 -36.05 -19.92
N PHE A 955 -13.30 -37.20 -20.46
CA PHE A 955 -14.56 -37.29 -21.20
C PHE A 955 -15.79 -37.08 -20.33
N GLN A 956 -15.76 -37.39 -19.03
CA GLN A 956 -16.90 -37.11 -18.15
C GLN A 956 -17.12 -35.60 -18.00
N VAL A 957 -16.05 -34.83 -17.75
CA VAL A 957 -16.12 -33.36 -17.67
C VAL A 957 -16.62 -32.74 -18.97
N ILE A 958 -16.10 -33.21 -20.12
CA ILE A 958 -16.48 -32.68 -21.43
C ILE A 958 -17.98 -32.86 -21.72
N HIS A 959 -18.58 -33.96 -21.26
CA HIS A 959 -19.98 -34.29 -21.51
C HIS A 959 -20.92 -33.91 -20.35
N GLU A 960 -20.41 -33.25 -19.31
CA GLU A 960 -21.22 -32.84 -18.17
C GLU A 960 -22.30 -31.82 -18.60
N PRO A 961 -23.53 -31.88 -18.03
CA PRO A 961 -24.52 -30.85 -18.25
C PRO A 961 -23.97 -29.47 -17.89
N GLY A 962 -23.96 -28.54 -18.86
CA GLY A 962 -23.40 -27.20 -18.65
C GLY A 962 -21.89 -27.08 -18.82
N ALA A 963 -21.21 -28.12 -19.35
CA ALA A 963 -19.76 -28.09 -19.64
C ALA A 963 -19.32 -26.87 -20.48
N ARG A 964 -20.17 -26.41 -21.41
CA ARG A 964 -19.92 -25.21 -22.24
C ARG A 964 -20.59 -23.93 -21.73
N SER A 965 -20.94 -23.85 -20.43
CA SER A 965 -21.36 -22.58 -19.81
C SER A 965 -20.18 -21.59 -19.72
N ILE A 966 -20.47 -20.31 -19.49
CA ILE A 966 -19.44 -19.27 -19.31
C ILE A 966 -18.47 -19.65 -18.17
N GLU A 967 -18.97 -20.31 -17.13
CA GLU A 967 -18.19 -20.73 -15.96
C GLU A 967 -17.28 -21.94 -16.23
N ASN A 968 -17.67 -22.85 -17.14
CA ASN A 968 -16.99 -24.14 -17.34
C ASN A 968 -16.26 -24.27 -18.68
N ILE A 969 -16.39 -23.29 -19.58
CA ILE A 969 -15.90 -23.41 -20.96
C ILE A 969 -14.40 -23.67 -21.01
N PHE A 970 -13.60 -22.97 -20.20
CA PHE A 970 -12.15 -23.17 -20.15
C PHE A 970 -11.76 -24.53 -19.59
N VAL A 971 -12.50 -25.06 -18.61
CA VAL A 971 -12.32 -26.43 -18.11
C VAL A 971 -12.51 -27.44 -19.23
N THR A 972 -13.60 -27.28 -19.99
CA THR A 972 -13.97 -28.19 -21.08
C THR A 972 -12.98 -28.12 -22.22
N GLU A 973 -12.56 -26.92 -22.63
CA GLU A 973 -11.59 -26.74 -23.71
C GLU A 973 -10.20 -27.28 -23.32
N ASN A 974 -9.75 -27.07 -22.08
CA ASN A 974 -8.54 -27.71 -21.54
C ASN A 974 -8.67 -29.24 -21.49
N ALA A 975 -9.83 -29.79 -21.12
CA ALA A 975 -10.05 -31.24 -21.13
C ALA A 975 -9.98 -31.82 -22.56
N ILE A 976 -10.56 -31.14 -23.55
CA ILE A 976 -10.48 -31.53 -24.97
C ILE A 976 -9.04 -31.51 -25.45
N SER A 977 -8.29 -30.47 -25.10
CA SER A 977 -6.88 -30.37 -25.46
C SER A 977 -6.01 -31.40 -24.74
N ALA A 978 -6.31 -31.71 -23.47
CA ALA A 978 -5.63 -32.78 -22.73
C ALA A 978 -5.81 -34.15 -23.42
N VAL A 979 -7.03 -34.50 -23.85
CA VAL A 979 -7.29 -35.69 -24.67
C VAL A 979 -6.49 -35.64 -25.98
N THR A 980 -6.41 -34.47 -26.63
CA THR A 980 -5.61 -34.26 -27.84
C THR A 980 -4.12 -34.58 -27.59
N LYS A 981 -3.53 -33.97 -26.56
CA LYS A 981 -2.12 -34.13 -26.18
C LYS A 981 -1.82 -35.60 -25.84
N ILE A 982 -2.70 -36.25 -25.07
CA ILE A 982 -2.58 -37.68 -24.73
C ILE A 982 -2.63 -38.56 -25.99
N CYS A 983 -3.61 -38.36 -26.88
CA CYS A 983 -3.72 -39.16 -28.11
C CYS A 983 -2.50 -39.00 -29.01
N LYS A 984 -2.01 -37.76 -29.19
CA LYS A 984 -0.88 -37.47 -30.09
C LYS A 984 0.44 -37.98 -29.55
N PHE A 985 0.71 -37.80 -28.26
CA PHE A 985 2.05 -37.97 -27.70
C PHE A 985 2.19 -39.22 -26.81
N ASN A 986 1.11 -39.74 -26.21
CA ASN A 986 1.21 -40.81 -25.20
C ASN A 986 0.04 -41.83 -25.27
N SER A 987 -0.11 -42.47 -26.42
CA SER A 987 -1.19 -43.43 -26.69
C SER A 987 -0.80 -44.91 -26.58
N SER A 988 0.39 -45.25 -26.06
CA SER A 988 0.90 -46.63 -26.06
C SER A 988 0.15 -47.61 -25.15
N HIS A 989 -0.68 -47.11 -24.21
CA HIS A 989 -1.42 -47.92 -23.24
C HIS A 989 -2.91 -48.12 -23.57
N PHE A 990 -3.41 -47.58 -24.68
CA PHE A 990 -4.79 -47.77 -25.12
C PHE A 990 -4.88 -47.81 -26.66
N ASP A 991 -5.97 -48.36 -27.21
CA ASP A 991 -6.18 -48.32 -28.65
C ASP A 991 -6.71 -46.94 -29.06
N ILE A 992 -5.84 -46.13 -29.65
CA ILE A 992 -6.15 -44.78 -30.14
C ILE A 992 -7.37 -44.75 -31.08
N ASN A 993 -7.61 -45.82 -31.86
CA ASN A 993 -8.74 -45.88 -32.79
C ASN A 993 -10.09 -45.97 -32.10
N THR A 994 -10.12 -46.37 -30.82
CA THR A 994 -11.34 -46.37 -30.00
C THR A 994 -11.65 -45.01 -29.40
N VAL A 995 -10.66 -44.12 -29.31
CA VAL A 995 -10.75 -42.81 -28.65
C VAL A 995 -11.02 -41.68 -29.65
N LEU A 996 -10.32 -41.70 -30.79
CA LEU A 996 -10.41 -40.65 -31.82
C LEU A 996 -11.85 -40.33 -32.29
N PRO A 997 -12.75 -41.31 -32.51
CA PRO A 997 -14.12 -41.00 -32.92
C PRO A 997 -14.87 -40.16 -31.89
N SER A 998 -14.69 -40.44 -30.59
CA SER A 998 -15.30 -39.68 -29.50
C SER A 998 -14.68 -38.30 -29.38
N TRP A 999 -13.35 -38.19 -29.47
CA TRP A 999 -12.64 -36.90 -29.46
C TRP A 999 -13.08 -35.97 -30.59
N VAL A 1000 -13.30 -36.47 -31.81
CA VAL A 1000 -13.81 -35.63 -32.92
C VAL A 1000 -15.15 -34.98 -32.57
N GLN A 1001 -16.01 -35.66 -31.79
CA GLN A 1001 -17.31 -35.13 -31.39
C GLN A 1001 -17.22 -34.07 -30.29
N THR A 1002 -16.08 -33.95 -29.59
CA THR A 1002 -15.93 -32.97 -28.50
C THR A 1002 -15.55 -31.58 -29.02
N LEU A 1003 -14.94 -31.49 -30.20
CA LEU A 1003 -14.60 -30.24 -30.89
C LEU A 1003 -15.85 -29.40 -31.22
N PRO A 1004 -15.77 -28.05 -31.26
CA PRO A 1004 -14.57 -27.18 -31.34
C PRO A 1004 -14.05 -26.58 -30.00
N ILE A 1005 -12.82 -26.05 -30.01
CA ILE A 1005 -12.26 -25.11 -29.01
C ILE A 1005 -12.39 -23.69 -29.58
N LEU A 1006 -13.00 -22.76 -28.85
CA LEU A 1006 -13.38 -21.43 -29.36
C LEU A 1006 -12.95 -20.25 -28.48
N HIS A 1007 -12.43 -20.49 -27.27
CA HIS A 1007 -12.12 -19.44 -26.30
C HIS A 1007 -10.66 -19.51 -25.81
N ASP A 1008 -10.11 -20.72 -25.67
CA ASP A 1008 -8.75 -20.93 -25.21
C ASP A 1008 -7.74 -20.84 -26.38
N GLU A 1009 -7.16 -19.66 -26.54
CA GLU A 1009 -6.17 -19.35 -27.59
C GLU A 1009 -4.83 -20.07 -27.39
N GLU A 1010 -4.52 -20.55 -26.18
CA GLU A 1010 -3.28 -21.29 -25.89
C GLU A 1010 -3.42 -22.77 -26.27
N GLU A 1011 -4.59 -23.36 -26.01
CA GLU A 1011 -4.86 -24.79 -26.24
C GLU A 1011 -5.36 -25.10 -27.67
N ALA A 1012 -5.97 -24.13 -28.34
CA ALA A 1012 -6.47 -24.28 -29.71
C ALA A 1012 -5.38 -24.65 -30.75
N PRO A 1013 -4.20 -24.01 -30.81
CA PRO A 1013 -3.20 -24.27 -31.85
C PRO A 1013 -2.74 -25.74 -31.88
N MET A 1014 -2.45 -26.31 -30.70
CA MET A 1014 -2.01 -27.69 -30.56
C MET A 1014 -3.11 -28.69 -30.95
N THR A 1015 -4.34 -28.42 -30.50
CA THR A 1015 -5.52 -29.23 -30.80
C THR A 1015 -5.80 -29.29 -32.30
N TYR A 1016 -5.85 -28.12 -32.93
CA TYR A 1016 -6.13 -28.03 -34.36
C TYR A 1016 -4.97 -28.54 -35.21
N SER A 1017 -3.71 -28.31 -34.82
CA SER A 1017 -2.58 -28.91 -35.53
C SER A 1017 -2.69 -30.44 -35.57
N TYR A 1018 -3.07 -31.10 -34.47
CA TYR A 1018 -3.25 -32.55 -34.46
C TYR A 1018 -4.43 -33.02 -35.31
N MET A 1019 -5.56 -32.30 -35.24
CA MET A 1019 -6.70 -32.57 -36.11
C MET A 1019 -6.30 -32.53 -37.59
N LEU A 1020 -5.56 -31.49 -38.00
CA LEU A 1020 -5.10 -31.34 -39.38
C LEU A 1020 -4.11 -32.46 -39.77
N ASP A 1021 -3.21 -32.87 -38.87
CA ASP A 1021 -2.31 -34.00 -39.09
C ASP A 1021 -3.10 -35.29 -39.44
N LEU A 1022 -4.18 -35.56 -38.70
CA LEU A 1022 -5.04 -36.73 -38.91
C LEU A 1022 -5.89 -36.65 -40.18
N LEU A 1023 -6.32 -35.45 -40.57
CA LEU A 1023 -7.08 -35.24 -41.81
C LEU A 1023 -6.19 -35.40 -43.04
N GLU A 1024 -4.97 -34.86 -43.01
CA GLU A 1024 -3.98 -35.05 -44.09
C GLU A 1024 -3.57 -36.51 -44.25
N SER A 1025 -3.46 -37.24 -43.14
CA SER A 1025 -3.21 -38.69 -43.17
C SER A 1025 -4.43 -39.53 -43.56
N GLN A 1026 -5.58 -38.90 -43.83
CA GLN A 1026 -6.86 -39.56 -44.11
C GLN A 1026 -7.24 -40.63 -43.06
N HIS A 1027 -7.07 -40.30 -41.78
CA HIS A 1027 -7.18 -41.28 -40.70
C HIS A 1027 -8.62 -41.87 -40.60
N PRO A 1028 -8.82 -43.20 -40.77
CA PRO A 1028 -10.17 -43.78 -40.86
C PRO A 1028 -11.07 -43.54 -39.63
N ALA A 1029 -10.49 -43.55 -38.42
CA ALA A 1029 -11.24 -43.30 -37.19
C ALA A 1029 -11.74 -41.84 -37.06
N VAL A 1030 -11.09 -40.89 -37.75
CA VAL A 1030 -11.47 -39.46 -37.73
C VAL A 1030 -12.51 -39.18 -38.80
N LEU A 1031 -12.30 -39.66 -40.02
CA LEU A 1031 -13.24 -39.47 -41.14
C LEU A 1031 -14.55 -40.25 -40.94
N GLY A 1032 -14.48 -41.40 -40.25
CA GLY A 1032 -15.60 -42.32 -40.08
C GLY A 1032 -15.89 -43.11 -41.36
N LEU A 1033 -16.72 -44.15 -41.23
CA LEU A 1033 -17.10 -44.97 -42.39
C LEU A 1033 -17.79 -44.10 -43.45
N ASN A 1034 -17.33 -44.16 -44.70
CA ASN A 1034 -17.80 -43.33 -45.80
C ASN A 1034 -17.69 -41.81 -45.54
N ASN A 1035 -16.69 -41.36 -44.77
CA ASN A 1035 -16.43 -39.94 -44.50
C ASN A 1035 -17.60 -39.23 -43.78
N VAL A 1036 -18.40 -39.95 -42.99
CA VAL A 1036 -19.59 -39.43 -42.31
C VAL A 1036 -19.31 -38.25 -41.37
N ASN A 1037 -18.08 -38.11 -40.86
CA ASN A 1037 -17.69 -37.02 -39.96
C ASN A 1037 -17.25 -35.73 -40.69
N VAL A 1038 -17.04 -35.76 -42.01
CA VAL A 1038 -16.55 -34.60 -42.77
C VAL A 1038 -17.44 -33.36 -42.61
N PRO A 1039 -18.79 -33.44 -42.64
CA PRO A 1039 -19.65 -32.28 -42.40
C PRO A 1039 -19.46 -31.63 -41.00
N HIS A 1040 -19.24 -32.44 -39.96
CA HIS A 1040 -18.95 -31.94 -38.61
C HIS A 1040 -17.59 -31.26 -38.55
N LEU A 1041 -16.56 -31.88 -39.12
CA LEU A 1041 -15.19 -31.33 -39.19
C LEU A 1041 -15.14 -30.00 -39.97
N VAL A 1042 -15.94 -29.87 -41.03
CA VAL A 1042 -16.12 -28.59 -41.75
C VAL A 1042 -16.71 -27.53 -40.83
N THR A 1043 -17.74 -27.88 -40.05
CA THR A 1043 -18.33 -26.96 -39.05
C THR A 1043 -17.30 -26.54 -38.02
N VAL A 1044 -16.55 -27.48 -37.45
CA VAL A 1044 -15.47 -27.23 -36.48
C VAL A 1044 -14.42 -26.25 -37.02
N MET A 1045 -13.91 -26.48 -38.24
CA MET A 1045 -12.92 -25.59 -38.87
C MET A 1045 -13.49 -24.19 -39.11
N VAL A 1046 -14.74 -24.08 -39.55
CA VAL A 1046 -15.41 -22.80 -39.75
C VAL A 1046 -15.56 -22.03 -38.44
N GLU A 1047 -16.03 -22.68 -37.38
CA GLU A 1047 -16.23 -22.01 -36.10
C GLU A 1047 -14.92 -21.52 -35.49
N ALA A 1048 -13.85 -22.32 -35.57
CA ALA A 1048 -12.52 -21.93 -35.10
C ALA A 1048 -11.94 -20.73 -35.86
N LEU A 1049 -12.07 -20.72 -37.19
CA LEU A 1049 -11.61 -19.62 -38.04
C LEU A 1049 -12.37 -18.32 -37.77
N VAL A 1050 -13.67 -18.41 -37.48
CA VAL A 1050 -14.50 -17.24 -37.15
C VAL A 1050 -14.21 -16.72 -35.75
N ALA A 1051 -13.95 -17.62 -34.79
CA ALA A 1051 -13.58 -17.24 -33.43
C ALA A 1051 -12.20 -16.56 -33.36
N GLY A 1052 -11.34 -16.76 -34.36
CA GLY A 1052 -10.02 -16.12 -34.43
C GLY A 1052 -8.95 -16.80 -33.58
N VAL A 1053 -9.26 -17.95 -32.97
CA VAL A 1053 -8.38 -18.67 -32.03
C VAL A 1053 -7.25 -19.49 -32.69
N VAL A 1054 -7.16 -19.47 -34.03
CA VAL A 1054 -6.16 -20.25 -34.78
C VAL A 1054 -5.10 -19.31 -35.37
N PRO A 1055 -3.85 -19.34 -34.90
CA PRO A 1055 -2.77 -18.51 -35.41
C PRO A 1055 -2.15 -19.06 -36.70
N GLU A 1056 -1.40 -18.22 -37.42
CA GLU A 1056 -0.54 -18.67 -38.52
C GLU A 1056 0.67 -19.46 -37.99
N PRO A 1057 1.18 -20.51 -38.70
CA PRO A 1057 0.76 -21.00 -40.02
C PRO A 1057 -0.41 -22.00 -40.01
N THR A 1058 -0.93 -22.36 -38.82
CA THR A 1058 -2.01 -23.36 -38.65
C THR A 1058 -3.30 -22.90 -39.32
N GLN A 1059 -3.57 -21.61 -39.31
CA GLN A 1059 -4.72 -20.98 -39.97
C GLN A 1059 -4.71 -21.23 -41.48
N SER A 1060 -3.62 -20.89 -42.17
CA SER A 1060 -3.46 -21.15 -43.61
C SER A 1060 -3.63 -22.63 -43.95
N ARG A 1061 -3.06 -23.53 -43.13
CA ARG A 1061 -3.20 -24.98 -43.28
C ARG A 1061 -4.66 -25.43 -43.14
N MET A 1062 -5.38 -24.90 -42.15
CA MET A 1062 -6.80 -25.19 -41.93
C MET A 1062 -7.66 -24.73 -43.11
N VAL A 1063 -7.44 -23.52 -43.63
CA VAL A 1063 -8.17 -23.00 -44.80
C VAL A 1063 -7.96 -23.87 -46.04
N TYR A 1064 -6.74 -24.35 -46.27
CA TYR A 1064 -6.45 -25.26 -47.37
C TYR A 1064 -7.23 -26.57 -47.26
N ILE A 1065 -7.21 -27.22 -46.08
CA ILE A 1065 -7.95 -28.47 -45.83
C ILE A 1065 -9.46 -28.25 -45.89
N LEU A 1066 -9.96 -27.13 -45.37
CA LEU A 1066 -11.37 -26.75 -45.45
C LEU A 1066 -11.84 -26.67 -46.92
N LYS A 1067 -11.09 -25.97 -47.78
CA LYS A 1067 -11.40 -25.86 -49.22
C LYS A 1067 -11.37 -27.24 -49.91
N ALA A 1068 -10.39 -28.07 -49.58
CA ALA A 1068 -10.30 -29.43 -50.10
C ALA A 1068 -11.51 -30.28 -49.65
N ALA A 1069 -11.87 -30.26 -48.37
CA ALA A 1069 -13.02 -30.98 -47.83
C ALA A 1069 -14.34 -30.53 -48.49
N LEU A 1070 -14.55 -29.21 -48.64
CA LEU A 1070 -15.74 -28.65 -49.31
C LEU A 1070 -15.86 -29.11 -50.77
N SER A 1071 -14.74 -29.30 -51.48
CA SER A 1071 -14.73 -29.78 -52.87
C SER A 1071 -15.14 -31.25 -53.02
N THR A 1072 -15.08 -32.03 -51.93
CA THR A 1072 -15.43 -33.46 -51.91
C THR A 1072 -16.86 -33.74 -51.46
N LEU A 1073 -17.57 -32.73 -50.94
CA LEU A 1073 -18.95 -32.85 -50.48
C LEU A 1073 -19.96 -32.59 -51.61
N ASP A 1074 -21.10 -33.28 -51.56
CA ASP A 1074 -22.21 -33.03 -52.47
C ASP A 1074 -22.73 -31.59 -52.31
N ALA A 1075 -23.09 -30.95 -53.44
CA ALA A 1075 -23.56 -29.56 -53.45
C ALA A 1075 -24.76 -29.30 -52.51
N ALA A 1076 -25.61 -30.31 -52.29
CA ALA A 1076 -26.73 -30.24 -51.34
C ALA A 1076 -26.25 -30.17 -49.88
N ILE A 1077 -25.20 -30.91 -49.52
CA ILE A 1077 -24.58 -30.91 -48.18
C ILE A 1077 -23.85 -29.58 -47.97
N THR A 1078 -23.06 -29.14 -48.94
CA THR A 1078 -22.35 -27.85 -48.90
C THR A 1078 -23.31 -26.67 -48.75
N THR A 1079 -24.45 -26.69 -49.47
CA THR A 1079 -25.50 -25.67 -49.33
C THR A 1079 -26.16 -25.72 -47.95
N THR A 1080 -26.37 -26.92 -47.39
CA THR A 1080 -26.94 -27.09 -46.05
C THR A 1080 -26.00 -26.57 -44.97
N LEU A 1081 -24.70 -26.91 -45.04
CA LEU A 1081 -23.66 -26.41 -44.14
C LEU A 1081 -23.48 -24.89 -44.25
N TRP A 1082 -23.49 -24.34 -45.47
CA TRP A 1082 -23.46 -22.89 -45.65
C TRP A 1082 -24.67 -22.22 -45.00
N ASN A 1083 -25.85 -22.83 -45.15
CA ASN A 1083 -27.09 -22.29 -44.61
C ASN A 1083 -27.24 -22.43 -43.09
N SER A 1084 -26.50 -23.32 -42.44
CA SER A 1084 -26.47 -23.44 -40.97
C SER A 1084 -25.58 -22.42 -40.28
N ILE A 1085 -24.66 -21.77 -41.00
CA ILE A 1085 -23.79 -20.71 -40.45
C ILE A 1085 -24.60 -19.41 -40.29
N ALA A 1086 -24.48 -18.70 -39.17
CA ALA A 1086 -25.16 -17.41 -39.00
C ALA A 1086 -24.68 -16.36 -40.03
N PRO A 1087 -25.56 -15.44 -40.50
CA PRO A 1087 -25.19 -14.46 -41.55
C PRO A 1087 -23.95 -13.63 -41.24
N GLU A 1088 -23.76 -13.24 -39.97
CA GLU A 1088 -22.60 -12.49 -39.50
C GLU A 1088 -21.31 -13.29 -39.65
N LYS A 1089 -21.31 -14.56 -39.21
CA LYS A 1089 -20.17 -15.48 -39.38
C LYS A 1089 -19.83 -15.71 -40.86
N ARG A 1090 -20.83 -15.82 -41.74
CA ARG A 1090 -20.60 -15.93 -43.21
C ARG A 1090 -19.90 -14.71 -43.77
N LYS A 1091 -20.31 -13.53 -43.32
CA LYS A 1091 -19.68 -12.27 -43.73
C LYS A 1091 -18.22 -12.23 -43.28
N THR A 1092 -17.92 -12.61 -42.04
CA THR A 1092 -16.53 -12.71 -41.54
C THR A 1092 -15.67 -13.63 -42.41
N LEU A 1093 -16.18 -14.81 -42.75
CA LEU A 1093 -15.47 -15.76 -43.61
C LEU A 1093 -15.17 -15.20 -45.02
N GLN A 1094 -16.10 -14.42 -45.58
CA GLN A 1094 -15.95 -13.76 -46.89
C GLN A 1094 -14.96 -12.60 -46.84
N ASP A 1095 -15.07 -11.75 -45.82
CA ASP A 1095 -14.21 -10.60 -45.59
C ASP A 1095 -12.75 -11.05 -45.36
N LEU A 1096 -12.54 -12.23 -44.75
CA LEU A 1096 -11.22 -12.85 -44.55
C LEU A 1096 -10.75 -13.75 -45.71
N HIS A 1097 -11.54 -13.88 -46.79
CA HIS A 1097 -11.22 -14.69 -47.98
C HIS A 1097 -10.97 -16.20 -47.71
N TYR A 1098 -11.57 -16.74 -46.65
CA TYR A 1098 -11.44 -18.16 -46.29
C TYR A 1098 -12.28 -19.09 -47.17
N VAL A 1099 -13.34 -18.58 -47.80
CA VAL A 1099 -14.29 -19.31 -48.65
C VAL A 1099 -14.68 -18.51 -49.87
#